data_AF-B6QHU6-F1
#
_entry.id   AF-B6QHU6-F1
#
_cell.length_a   1.000
_cell.length_b   1.000
_cell.length_c   1.000
_cell.angle_alpha   90.00
_cell.angle_beta   90.00
_cell.angle_gamma   90.00
#
_symmetry.space_group_name_H-M   'P 1'
#
loop_
_entity.id
_entity.type
_entity.pdbx_description
1 polymer ?
#
loop_
_entity_poly.entity_id
_entity_poly.type
_entity_poly.pdbx_seq_one_letter_code
_entity_poly.pdbx_strand_id
1 'polypeptide(L)'
;MLEPTVWKCCRAGLRTSLFARPTVNAVATQERVPPTAIRRSYATFPSFASQFSFTSLNTRRSSLYHLRSAIQIPSVRYCSFEAQTMARSDRDTLPDVVKPKRYDISLYNLELGGSWSYNGTVKIDTTVSKPTKEIILNVKEVSVEKAEVQAGSTSVKAVGISYDKVSERVTLAFDKEIPSGDALLTIECTATINEAMAGFSRCKYKAPVTPSSATPELDGFHYMMSTQFEACDARRAFPCFDEPNLKAEFDFEIEVPKDLVALSNMPVKSERDGSKEGWKIVSFERTPIMSTYLLAWAVGDFGYVEAKTERKYNGASIPVRVYTTKGLEEQARYALECAHKTIDYFSELFGIEYPLPKSDLLCVHAFAAGAMENWGLVTYRTTAVLFDEGKSDSRYKNRIAYVVAHELAHQWFGNLVTMDWWSELWLNEGFATWVGWLAVDHFHPDWNVWSQFVAEGVQQACQLDSLRASHPIEVPVKNALEVDQIFDHISYLKGSSVIRMLSSHLGQDVFIKGVSDYLKKHAYGNATTNDLWSALSKASNLDVNALMDPWIRKIGYPVVTVTEEPGQISVRQTRFLSSGDVKPEEDETVWWIPLGIKSGIQPTEIKLDSLTSKADTLRGISEDFYKINKDQSGFYRTNYPPERLAKLGKSLHLLSTEDKIGLIGDAAALAVSGEGTTPALLALIEGFAQENNYLVWQQISSSLASLRTTFSSNEAAAAALKKFKLNLVTPAAEKVGWEFRSDEDYLTGQLRKLLIAMAGEAGHEGIVAEAKRRFQLWASGEDPNAIHSNLRSAIFSLNIAEGDRAEFERVKNEFLQTDSVDGKEICLSSLGRTRNPELIQQYLDFIFSDKVSIQDMHTGAASLAVNPIGRYALWQYIKTNFTAVSARLSANNIVYDRFVRLGLSKFSDVAIADDIAKFFEDKDTGAFERTLVILSDSIRANARYKERDEQLLLECGCALTAFASSVPPPKHPSLTYHRYDYLFKLLLIGDSGVGKSCLLLRFADDTYTESYISTIGVDFKIRTIELDGKTVKLQIWDTAGQERFRTITSSYYRGAHGICVVYDVTDMDSFNNVKQWLQEIDRYATEGVNKLLVGNKSDMEDKKVVEYTVAKEFADSLGIPFLETSAKSASNVEQAFLTMARQIKERMGTATVNNKPTVQVGQGQGVQSGSAGGCC
;
A
#
# COMPACT_ATOMS: atom_id res chain seq x y z
N MET A 1 40.20 -19.05 -33.47
CA MET A 1 41.52 -18.55 -33.91
C MET A 1 41.26 -17.32 -34.78
N LEU A 2 42.16 -16.33 -34.73
CA LEU A 2 42.06 -14.97 -35.32
C LEU A 2 41.19 -13.95 -34.56
N GLU A 3 41.79 -12.76 -34.44
CA GLU A 3 41.48 -11.63 -33.57
C GLU A 3 41.07 -10.38 -34.41
N PRO A 4 40.68 -9.25 -33.79
CA PRO A 4 39.95 -8.15 -34.44
C PRO A 4 40.83 -6.96 -34.87
N THR A 5 40.21 -5.98 -35.55
CA THR A 5 40.86 -4.68 -35.83
C THR A 5 39.89 -3.49 -35.77
N VAL A 6 39.99 -2.70 -34.69
CA VAL A 6 39.99 -1.22 -34.62
C VAL A 6 38.83 -0.42 -35.24
N TRP A 7 38.32 0.59 -34.52
CA TRP A 7 38.36 2.02 -34.95
C TRP A 7 38.28 2.94 -33.73
N LYS A 8 38.96 4.10 -33.79
CA LYS A 8 39.24 4.97 -32.64
C LYS A 8 39.02 6.44 -33.02
N CYS A 9 38.57 7.24 -32.04
CA CYS A 9 38.65 8.70 -31.99
C CYS A 9 37.94 9.55 -33.06
N CYS A 10 36.99 10.38 -32.60
CA CYS A 10 37.13 11.83 -32.78
C CYS A 10 36.47 12.60 -31.62
N ARG A 11 37.22 13.48 -30.93
CA ARG A 11 36.71 14.32 -29.82
C ARG A 11 37.49 15.64 -29.76
N ALA A 12 36.86 16.76 -30.11
CA ALA A 12 37.27 18.15 -29.85
C ALA A 12 36.09 19.08 -30.25
N GLY A 13 35.80 20.20 -29.58
CA GLY A 13 36.34 20.75 -28.32
C GLY A 13 35.73 22.12 -27.98
N LEU A 14 36.18 22.66 -26.83
CA LEU A 14 35.94 23.99 -26.18
C LEU A 14 34.88 23.93 -25.04
N ARG A 15 35.18 24.08 -23.72
CA ARG A 15 36.01 25.05 -22.93
C ARG A 15 35.50 26.50 -23.08
N THR A 16 35.34 27.31 -22.01
CA THR A 16 36.00 27.35 -20.68
C THR A 16 35.10 28.07 -19.64
N SER A 17 35.18 27.81 -18.32
CA SER A 17 35.93 28.62 -17.31
C SER A 17 35.23 28.50 -15.90
N LEU A 18 35.63 29.04 -14.72
CA LEU A 18 36.85 29.74 -14.23
C LEU A 18 37.02 29.68 -12.66
N PHE A 19 37.83 28.74 -12.10
CA PHE A 19 38.56 28.86 -10.80
C PHE A 19 37.78 28.96 -9.44
N ALA A 20 38.33 28.74 -8.21
CA ALA A 20 39.69 28.40 -7.73
C ALA A 20 39.67 27.51 -6.45
N ARG A 21 40.79 26.83 -6.15
CA ARG A 21 41.23 26.41 -4.79
C ARG A 21 42.48 27.22 -4.38
N PRO A 22 42.83 27.26 -3.09
CA PRO A 22 44.22 27.28 -2.65
C PRO A 22 44.61 26.07 -1.77
N THR A 23 45.90 25.73 -1.78
CA THR A 23 46.58 24.71 -0.95
C THR A 23 47.60 25.38 -0.03
N VAL A 24 48.06 24.69 1.04
CA VAL A 24 49.49 24.43 1.38
C VAL A 24 49.68 23.86 2.83
N ASN A 25 50.75 23.07 2.97
CA ASN A 25 51.19 22.15 4.04
C ASN A 25 51.66 22.71 5.41
N ALA A 26 51.63 21.87 6.46
CA ALA A 26 52.71 21.52 7.44
C ALA A 26 52.10 20.56 8.52
N VAL A 27 52.59 19.36 8.91
CA VAL A 27 53.89 18.79 9.33
C VAL A 27 54.20 18.92 10.85
N ALA A 28 54.43 17.75 11.51
CA ALA A 28 55.01 17.51 12.87
C ALA A 28 54.12 17.89 14.10
N THR A 29 54.15 17.24 15.30
CA THR A 29 54.94 16.09 15.85
C THR A 29 54.21 15.41 17.04
N GLN A 30 54.78 14.34 17.61
CA GLN A 30 54.29 13.51 18.75
C GLN A 30 54.31 14.22 20.13
N GLU A 31 53.46 13.82 21.10
CA GLU A 31 53.85 13.00 22.28
C GLU A 31 52.69 12.68 23.29
N ARG A 32 52.99 12.16 24.49
CA ARG A 32 52.19 11.20 25.29
C ARG A 32 51.73 11.67 26.69
N VAL A 33 50.58 11.12 27.12
CA VAL A 33 50.22 10.62 28.49
C VAL A 33 49.81 11.64 29.61
N PRO A 34 48.76 11.36 30.44
CA PRO A 34 48.25 12.22 31.54
C PRO A 34 48.65 11.67 32.95
N PRO A 35 48.18 12.18 34.13
CA PRO A 35 46.87 11.80 34.73
C PRO A 35 46.24 12.78 35.78
N THR A 36 45.19 12.31 36.50
CA THR A 36 44.66 12.69 37.86
C THR A 36 43.37 13.52 38.03
N ALA A 37 42.65 13.19 39.11
CA ALA A 37 41.30 13.62 39.52
C ALA A 37 41.33 14.27 40.92
N ILE A 38 40.18 14.73 41.50
CA ILE A 38 39.76 14.48 42.91
C ILE A 38 38.41 15.15 43.38
N ARG A 39 37.55 14.32 44.01
CA ARG A 39 36.54 14.53 45.12
C ARG A 39 35.31 15.46 44.94
N ARG A 40 34.07 14.95 45.15
CA ARG A 40 33.22 14.72 46.40
C ARG A 40 32.46 16.01 46.85
N SER A 41 31.28 16.00 47.51
CA SER A 41 30.60 15.06 48.44
C SER A 41 29.08 15.40 48.55
N TYR A 42 28.14 14.79 49.32
CA TYR A 42 28.02 13.57 50.18
C TYR A 42 26.51 13.33 50.53
N ALA A 43 26.12 12.09 50.92
CA ALA A 43 25.05 11.73 51.91
C ALA A 43 23.53 11.98 51.58
N THR A 44 22.53 11.19 52.00
CA THR A 44 22.46 9.92 52.81
C THR A 44 21.13 9.14 52.63
N PHE A 45 21.15 7.83 52.95
CA PHE A 45 20.04 6.83 53.13
C PHE A 45 19.25 7.03 54.46
N PRO A 46 18.21 6.22 54.91
CA PRO A 46 17.79 4.83 54.57
C PRO A 46 16.27 4.59 54.28
N SER A 47 15.84 3.55 53.56
CA SER A 47 15.65 2.11 53.88
C SER A 47 14.55 1.75 54.90
N PHE A 48 13.62 0.86 54.51
CA PHE A 48 13.05 -0.23 55.32
C PHE A 48 12.29 -1.23 54.42
N ALA A 49 12.19 -2.49 54.83
CA ALA A 49 11.46 -3.56 54.15
C ALA A 49 10.66 -4.41 55.14
N SER A 50 9.52 -4.98 54.72
CA SER A 50 8.90 -6.13 55.36
C SER A 50 7.94 -6.88 54.42
N GLN A 51 7.93 -8.20 54.56
CA GLN A 51 7.05 -9.13 53.84
C GLN A 51 5.65 -9.15 54.46
N PHE A 52 4.63 -9.57 53.71
CA PHE A 52 3.71 -10.63 54.15
C PHE A 52 2.98 -11.26 52.96
N SER A 53 2.67 -12.54 53.06
CA SER A 53 1.90 -13.34 52.09
C SER A 53 0.60 -13.80 52.75
N PHE A 54 -0.51 -13.96 52.00
CA PHE A 54 -1.24 -15.23 51.87
C PHE A 54 -2.58 -15.16 51.11
N THR A 55 -2.83 -16.21 50.32
CA THR A 55 -4.14 -16.81 49.90
C THR A 55 -5.10 -16.15 48.90
N SER A 56 -5.76 -17.06 48.17
CA SER A 56 -6.75 -16.89 47.11
C SER A 56 -8.20 -16.89 47.63
N LEU A 57 -9.15 -16.39 46.81
CA LEU A 57 -10.25 -17.22 46.27
C LEU A 57 -11.15 -16.45 45.28
N ASN A 58 -11.83 -17.23 44.41
CA ASN A 58 -12.76 -16.75 43.38
C ASN A 58 -14.03 -16.09 43.95
N THR A 59 -14.63 -15.14 43.22
CA THR A 59 -16.04 -15.27 42.73
C THR A 59 -16.45 -14.20 41.71
N ARG A 60 -17.51 -14.49 40.92
CA ARG A 60 -18.07 -13.66 39.84
C ARG A 60 -19.16 -12.70 40.35
N ARG A 61 -19.29 -11.51 39.74
CA ARG A 61 -20.51 -10.92 39.08
C ARG A 61 -20.64 -9.39 39.23
N SER A 62 -20.78 -8.75 38.06
CA SER A 62 -21.66 -7.60 37.73
C SER A 62 -22.41 -6.85 38.84
N SER A 63 -22.27 -5.51 38.89
CA SER A 63 -23.25 -4.56 38.31
C SER A 63 -22.87 -3.08 38.53
N LEU A 64 -23.50 -2.19 37.74
CA LEU A 64 -23.34 -0.72 37.70
C LEU A 64 -23.65 -0.01 39.03
N TYR A 65 -22.98 1.12 39.32
CA TYR A 65 -23.57 2.49 39.22
C TYR A 65 -22.57 3.60 39.65
N HIS A 66 -22.87 4.85 39.29
CA HIS A 66 -22.03 6.04 39.42
C HIS A 66 -21.66 6.46 40.85
N LEU A 67 -20.48 7.08 41.00
CA LEU A 67 -20.34 8.36 41.71
C LEU A 67 -19.13 9.16 41.21
N ARG A 68 -19.31 10.47 40.99
CA ARG A 68 -18.25 11.42 40.61
C ARG A 68 -17.55 11.95 41.86
N SER A 69 -16.23 12.10 41.80
CA SER A 69 -15.50 13.11 42.59
C SER A 69 -14.26 13.57 41.82
N ALA A 70 -13.86 14.82 42.03
CA ALA A 70 -12.90 15.53 41.17
C ALA A 70 -11.44 15.21 41.52
N ILE A 71 -10.57 15.21 40.49
CA ILE A 71 -9.12 15.23 40.65
C ILE A 71 -8.56 16.39 39.80
N GLN A 72 -7.68 17.19 40.39
CA GLN A 72 -7.02 18.31 39.74
C GLN A 72 -6.00 17.84 38.68
N ILE A 73 -5.88 18.60 37.61
CA ILE A 73 -4.86 18.43 36.56
C ILE A 73 -3.51 18.95 37.05
N PRO A 74 -2.41 18.19 36.92
CA PRO A 74 -1.07 18.72 36.83
C PRO A 74 -0.47 18.51 35.43
N SER A 75 -0.20 19.63 34.74
CA SER A 75 0.87 19.86 33.75
C SER A 75 1.47 18.66 33.00
N VAL A 76 1.27 18.67 31.68
CA VAL A 76 1.97 17.84 30.69
C VAL A 76 3.49 17.81 30.92
N ARG A 77 4.06 16.60 31.02
CA ARG A 77 5.47 16.32 30.73
C ARG A 77 5.53 15.14 29.77
N TYR A 78 6.50 15.20 28.85
CA TYR A 78 6.72 14.20 27.81
C TYR A 78 6.75 12.77 28.36
N CYS A 79 5.84 11.92 27.89
CA CYS A 79 5.86 10.50 28.18
C CYS A 79 5.93 9.66 26.90
N SER A 80 7.10 9.68 26.27
CA SER A 80 7.47 8.73 25.20
C SER A 80 8.14 7.47 25.74
N PHE A 81 8.68 7.51 26.97
CA PHE A 81 9.47 6.42 27.54
C PHE A 81 8.61 5.30 28.14
N GLU A 82 7.53 5.63 28.88
CA GLU A 82 6.70 4.61 29.54
C GLU A 82 5.97 3.72 28.52
N ALA A 83 5.49 4.29 27.41
CA ALA A 83 4.86 3.55 26.33
C ALA A 83 5.80 2.50 25.69
N GLN A 84 7.09 2.85 25.50
CA GLN A 84 8.07 1.91 24.97
C GLN A 84 8.46 0.82 25.98
N THR A 85 8.53 1.13 27.28
CA THR A 85 8.72 0.09 28.31
C THR A 85 7.51 -0.82 28.48
N MET A 86 6.28 -0.30 28.33
CA MET A 86 5.07 -1.14 28.33
C MET A 86 5.00 -2.05 27.10
N ALA A 87 5.31 -1.54 25.90
CA ALA A 87 5.34 -2.35 24.68
C ALA A 87 6.43 -3.45 24.71
N ARG A 88 7.58 -3.22 25.37
CA ARG A 88 8.57 -4.27 25.62
C ARG A 88 8.13 -5.33 26.65
N SER A 89 7.14 -5.02 27.50
CA SER A 89 6.71 -5.92 28.59
C SER A 89 5.62 -6.94 28.21
N ASP A 90 5.05 -6.84 26.99
CA ASP A 90 3.97 -7.73 26.52
C ASP A 90 4.38 -8.64 25.33
N ARG A 91 5.65 -8.60 24.91
CA ARG A 91 6.20 -9.51 23.88
C ARG A 91 6.34 -10.93 24.45
N ASP A 92 6.00 -11.94 23.65
CA ASP A 92 6.21 -13.35 23.96
C ASP A 92 7.56 -13.83 23.41
N THR A 93 8.65 -13.40 24.05
CA THR A 93 10.03 -13.75 23.70
C THR A 93 10.59 -14.88 24.55
N LEU A 94 11.70 -15.47 24.13
CA LEU A 94 12.52 -16.37 24.93
C LEU A 94 12.99 -15.70 26.25
N PRO A 95 13.29 -16.50 27.30
CA PRO A 95 13.80 -15.97 28.56
C PRO A 95 15.18 -15.30 28.41
N ASP A 96 15.38 -14.17 29.09
CA ASP A 96 16.64 -13.36 29.14
C ASP A 96 17.83 -14.05 29.85
N VAL A 97 17.74 -15.36 30.06
CA VAL A 97 18.63 -16.15 30.91
C VAL A 97 19.87 -16.61 30.15
N VAL A 98 19.73 -16.89 28.86
CA VAL A 98 20.81 -17.43 28.01
C VAL A 98 20.85 -16.64 26.70
N LYS A 99 22.03 -16.11 26.36
CA LYS A 99 22.27 -15.42 25.09
C LYS A 99 23.26 -16.21 24.23
N PRO A 100 22.97 -16.49 22.94
CA PRO A 100 23.95 -17.11 22.04
C PRO A 100 25.09 -16.14 21.69
N LYS A 101 26.24 -16.71 21.34
CA LYS A 101 27.42 -16.01 20.79
C LYS A 101 27.83 -16.60 19.44
N ARG A 102 27.89 -17.92 19.36
CA ARG A 102 28.30 -18.67 18.17
C ARG A 102 27.59 -20.02 18.11
N TYR A 103 27.23 -20.44 16.92
CA TYR A 103 26.75 -21.78 16.60
C TYR A 103 27.82 -22.55 15.80
N ASP A 104 28.02 -23.83 16.12
CA ASP A 104 28.73 -24.83 15.33
C ASP A 104 27.71 -25.92 14.98
N ILE A 105 27.31 -25.97 13.70
CA ILE A 105 26.21 -26.78 13.19
C ILE A 105 26.76 -27.79 12.18
N SER A 106 26.60 -29.07 12.49
CA SER A 106 26.96 -30.19 11.61
C SER A 106 25.73 -31.01 11.26
N LEU A 107 25.40 -31.09 9.97
CA LEU A 107 24.29 -31.92 9.44
C LEU A 107 24.85 -33.13 8.69
N TYR A 108 24.42 -34.33 9.06
CA TYR A 108 24.99 -35.58 8.54
C TYR A 108 23.96 -36.71 8.45
N ASN A 109 24.36 -37.85 7.90
CA ASN A 109 23.50 -39.03 7.70
C ASN A 109 22.27 -38.82 6.79
N LEU A 110 22.22 -37.77 5.96
CA LEU A 110 21.08 -37.46 5.09
C LEU A 110 20.57 -38.71 4.31
N GLU A 111 19.25 -38.91 4.29
CA GLU A 111 18.56 -40.00 3.57
C GLU A 111 17.80 -39.49 2.34
N LEU A 112 18.51 -39.26 1.24
CA LEU A 112 17.91 -38.72 0.02
C LEU A 112 17.15 -39.81 -0.77
N GLY A 113 15.93 -39.50 -1.21
CA GLY A 113 15.04 -40.45 -1.89
C GLY A 113 14.37 -41.50 -0.97
N GLY A 114 14.70 -41.50 0.32
CA GLY A 114 14.14 -42.40 1.33
C GLY A 114 13.20 -41.69 2.30
N SER A 115 13.53 -41.72 3.60
CA SER A 115 12.76 -40.99 4.63
C SER A 115 12.90 -39.47 4.55
N TRP A 116 13.93 -38.98 3.83
CA TRP A 116 14.37 -37.58 3.83
C TRP A 116 14.79 -37.05 5.21
N SER A 117 15.14 -37.95 6.14
CA SER A 117 15.67 -37.56 7.45
C SER A 117 17.15 -37.17 7.39
N TYR A 118 17.61 -36.48 8.43
CA TYR A 118 19.01 -36.19 8.72
C TYR A 118 19.25 -36.12 10.23
N ASN A 119 20.50 -36.32 10.63
CA ASN A 119 20.98 -36.01 11.97
C ASN A 119 21.57 -34.60 12.01
N GLY A 120 21.39 -33.91 13.13
CA GLY A 120 22.06 -32.66 13.44
C GLY A 120 22.83 -32.75 14.75
N THR A 121 24.01 -32.13 14.78
CA THR A 121 24.69 -31.76 16.02
C THR A 121 24.84 -30.24 16.04
N VAL A 122 24.27 -29.60 17.05
CA VAL A 122 24.28 -28.15 17.25
C VAL A 122 25.05 -27.87 18.53
N LYS A 123 26.15 -27.12 18.44
CA LYS A 123 26.86 -26.59 19.60
C LYS A 123 26.68 -25.09 19.64
N ILE A 124 26.30 -24.55 20.78
CA ILE A 124 26.04 -23.13 20.96
C ILE A 124 26.94 -22.62 22.09
N ASP A 125 27.89 -21.75 21.77
CA ASP A 125 28.55 -20.94 22.79
C ASP A 125 27.56 -19.90 23.27
N THR A 126 27.33 -19.88 24.57
CA THR A 126 26.34 -19.01 25.22
C THR A 126 26.91 -18.27 26.41
N THR A 127 26.24 -17.20 26.82
CA THR A 127 26.41 -16.61 28.16
C THR A 127 25.13 -16.75 28.94
N VAL A 128 25.23 -17.36 30.12
CA VAL A 128 24.17 -17.51 31.12
C VAL A 128 24.20 -16.30 32.05
N SER A 129 23.14 -15.48 32.04
CA SER A 129 23.08 -14.19 32.75
C SER A 129 22.87 -14.36 34.26
N LYS A 130 22.10 -15.37 34.65
CA LYS A 130 21.80 -15.76 36.05
C LYS A 130 21.72 -17.28 36.16
N PRO A 131 22.10 -17.88 37.31
CA PRO A 131 22.02 -19.33 37.49
C PRO A 131 20.64 -19.90 37.16
N THR A 132 20.60 -21.06 36.50
CA THR A 132 19.34 -21.67 36.01
C THR A 132 19.40 -23.20 36.00
N LYS A 133 18.24 -23.86 36.10
CA LYS A 133 18.09 -25.31 35.88
C LYS A 133 17.42 -25.66 34.55
N GLU A 134 17.05 -24.66 33.77
CA GLU A 134 16.35 -24.83 32.51
C GLU A 134 16.93 -23.91 31.43
N ILE A 135 17.02 -24.41 30.21
CA ILE A 135 17.26 -23.62 29.00
C ILE A 135 16.08 -23.82 28.07
N ILE A 136 15.51 -22.72 27.57
CA ILE A 136 14.40 -22.73 26.62
C ILE A 136 14.90 -22.22 25.27
N LEU A 137 14.56 -22.95 24.21
CA LEU A 137 14.92 -22.66 22.82
C LEU A 137 13.67 -22.72 21.95
N ASN A 138 13.74 -22.21 20.72
CA ASN A 138 12.74 -22.49 19.70
C ASN A 138 13.01 -23.84 19.02
N VAL A 139 11.94 -24.57 18.70
CA VAL A 139 11.99 -25.78 17.89
C VAL A 139 10.64 -26.06 17.20
N LYS A 140 10.67 -26.57 15.98
CA LYS A 140 9.50 -26.97 15.20
C LYS A 140 9.84 -28.20 14.37
N GLU A 141 9.07 -29.28 14.44
CA GLU A 141 9.29 -30.51 13.64
C GLU A 141 10.68 -31.20 13.76
N VAL A 142 11.57 -30.71 14.63
CA VAL A 142 12.86 -31.31 14.97
C VAL A 142 12.75 -32.04 16.31
N SER A 143 13.23 -33.28 16.37
CA SER A 143 13.34 -34.08 17.60
C SER A 143 14.71 -33.88 18.24
N VAL A 144 14.74 -33.37 19.47
CA VAL A 144 15.93 -33.30 20.31
C VAL A 144 16.13 -34.66 20.99
N GLU A 145 17.23 -35.33 20.67
CA GLU A 145 17.58 -36.66 21.18
C GLU A 145 18.40 -36.57 22.47
N LYS A 146 19.36 -35.63 22.52
CA LYS A 146 20.19 -35.35 23.70
C LYS A 146 20.52 -33.87 23.80
N ALA A 147 20.72 -33.39 25.03
CA ALA A 147 21.35 -32.10 25.29
C ALA A 147 22.32 -32.17 26.49
N GLU A 148 23.42 -31.45 26.42
CA GLU A 148 24.43 -31.32 27.49
C GLU A 148 24.95 -29.88 27.56
N VAL A 149 25.11 -29.34 28.76
CA VAL A 149 25.70 -28.02 29.01
C VAL A 149 27.02 -28.18 29.75
N GLN A 150 28.08 -27.58 29.20
CA GLN A 150 29.38 -27.45 29.83
C GLN A 150 29.64 -25.99 30.23
N ALA A 151 29.72 -25.72 31.53
CA ALA A 151 29.99 -24.40 32.11
C ALA A 151 31.20 -24.49 33.05
N GLY A 152 32.37 -24.02 32.60
CA GLY A 152 33.63 -24.20 33.32
C GLY A 152 33.99 -25.68 33.52
N SER A 153 34.11 -26.13 34.77
CA SER A 153 34.33 -27.53 35.14
C SER A 153 33.04 -28.35 35.31
N THR A 154 31.87 -27.72 35.18
CA THR A 154 30.55 -28.33 35.37
C THR A 154 30.01 -28.82 34.03
N SER A 155 29.88 -30.13 33.83
CA SER A 155 29.16 -30.73 32.70
C SER A 155 27.88 -31.37 33.20
N VAL A 156 26.73 -31.03 32.60
CA VAL A 156 25.40 -31.47 33.03
C VAL A 156 24.55 -31.84 31.82
N LYS A 157 24.03 -33.06 31.81
CA LYS A 157 23.11 -33.55 30.78
C LYS A 157 21.69 -33.16 31.13
N ALA A 158 20.88 -32.86 30.11
CA ALA A 158 19.45 -32.68 30.31
C ALA A 158 18.82 -33.98 30.83
N VAL A 159 18.07 -33.88 31.93
CA VAL A 159 17.31 -34.97 32.54
C VAL A 159 15.85 -34.99 32.10
N GLY A 160 15.39 -33.92 31.44
CA GLY A 160 14.08 -33.82 30.82
C GLY A 160 14.13 -32.94 29.58
N ILE A 161 13.34 -33.32 28.57
CA ILE A 161 13.12 -32.57 27.34
C ILE A 161 11.59 -32.51 27.17
N SER A 162 11.02 -31.30 27.13
CA SER A 162 9.59 -31.10 26.91
C SER A 162 9.35 -30.06 25.82
N TYR A 163 8.25 -30.23 25.08
CA TYR A 163 7.92 -29.42 23.91
C TYR A 163 6.62 -28.67 24.14
N ASP A 164 6.65 -27.36 23.94
CA ASP A 164 5.45 -26.55 23.70
C ASP A 164 5.29 -26.38 22.18
N LYS A 165 4.32 -27.10 21.61
CA LYS A 165 4.01 -27.06 20.19
C LYS A 165 3.22 -25.81 19.77
N VAL A 166 2.65 -25.07 20.72
CA VAL A 166 1.89 -23.83 20.43
C VAL A 166 2.86 -22.66 20.33
N SER A 167 3.79 -22.55 21.29
CA SER A 167 4.84 -21.51 21.28
C SER A 167 6.06 -21.87 20.41
N GLU A 168 6.08 -23.07 19.82
CA GLU A 168 7.23 -23.65 19.09
C GLU A 168 8.54 -23.60 19.90
N ARG A 169 8.50 -24.15 21.11
CA ARG A 169 9.61 -24.14 22.09
C ARG A 169 9.94 -25.52 22.63
N VAL A 170 11.20 -25.70 23.01
CA VAL A 170 11.69 -26.84 23.81
C VAL A 170 12.32 -26.36 25.10
N THR A 171 11.96 -27.00 26.22
CA THR A 171 12.61 -26.82 27.52
C THR A 171 13.55 -27.98 27.78
N LEU A 172 14.82 -27.66 27.99
CA LEU A 172 15.88 -28.56 28.42
C LEU A 172 16.06 -28.40 29.93
N ALA A 173 15.68 -29.41 30.71
CA ALA A 173 15.72 -29.38 32.17
C ALA A 173 16.94 -30.14 32.71
N PHE A 174 17.60 -29.59 33.72
CA PHE A 174 18.86 -30.08 34.30
C PHE A 174 18.71 -30.36 35.81
N ASP A 175 19.35 -31.42 36.33
CA ASP A 175 19.29 -31.78 37.76
C ASP A 175 20.06 -30.76 38.63
N LYS A 176 21.18 -30.28 38.10
CA LYS A 176 22.07 -29.27 38.68
C LYS A 176 21.82 -27.91 38.07
N GLU A 177 22.12 -26.89 38.85
CA GLU A 177 22.09 -25.51 38.43
C GLU A 177 23.32 -25.18 37.57
N ILE A 178 23.07 -24.63 36.38
CA ILE A 178 24.08 -24.10 35.47
C ILE A 178 24.48 -22.72 36.03
N PRO A 179 25.77 -22.49 36.33
CA PRO A 179 26.24 -21.22 36.87
C PRO A 179 26.16 -20.11 35.81
N SER A 180 26.11 -18.85 36.25
CA SER A 180 26.25 -17.70 35.36
C SER A 180 27.68 -17.59 34.81
N GLY A 181 27.82 -17.07 33.59
CA GLY A 181 29.07 -17.03 32.85
C GLY A 181 28.95 -17.71 31.48
N ASP A 182 30.09 -18.06 30.88
CA ASP A 182 30.12 -18.69 29.56
C ASP A 182 29.91 -20.21 29.66
N ALA A 183 29.06 -20.73 28.77
CA ALA A 183 28.67 -22.13 28.72
C ALA A 183 28.48 -22.62 27.27
N LEU A 184 28.90 -23.85 27.01
CA LEU A 184 28.70 -24.55 25.74
C LEU A 184 27.49 -25.49 25.86
N LEU A 185 26.43 -25.20 25.12
CA LEU A 185 25.26 -26.08 24.99
C LEU A 185 25.42 -26.95 23.75
N THR A 186 25.51 -28.27 23.92
CA THR A 186 25.56 -29.25 22.83
C THR A 186 24.23 -29.97 22.73
N ILE A 187 23.68 -30.08 21.53
CA ILE A 187 22.40 -30.71 21.22
C ILE A 187 22.59 -31.70 20.08
N GLU A 188 22.10 -32.93 20.25
CA GLU A 188 21.94 -33.90 19.18
C GLU A 188 20.45 -33.97 18.79
N CYS A 189 20.14 -33.91 17.49
CA CYS A 189 18.77 -33.93 16.99
C CYS A 189 18.57 -34.78 15.73
N THR A 190 17.30 -35.10 15.44
CA THR A 190 16.82 -35.69 14.18
C THR A 190 15.73 -34.81 13.56
N ALA A 191 15.73 -34.70 12.24
CA ALA A 191 14.79 -33.85 11.51
C ALA A 191 14.59 -34.34 10.07
N THR A 192 13.65 -33.75 9.33
CA THR A 192 13.26 -34.15 7.97
C THR A 192 13.36 -32.98 7.00
N ILE A 193 13.92 -33.21 5.83
CA ILE A 193 13.94 -32.25 4.71
C ILE A 193 12.52 -32.20 4.12
N ASN A 194 11.70 -31.24 4.54
CA ASN A 194 10.25 -31.19 4.31
C ASN A 194 9.87 -30.66 2.91
N GLU A 195 8.58 -30.66 2.54
CA GLU A 195 8.08 -30.07 1.26
C GLU A 195 7.26 -28.77 1.45
N ALA A 196 7.38 -28.11 2.61
CA ALA A 196 6.60 -26.94 2.99
C ALA A 196 7.11 -25.60 2.43
N MET A 197 8.25 -25.60 1.70
CA MET A 197 8.97 -24.40 1.25
C MET A 197 9.40 -23.49 2.42
N ALA A 198 9.66 -24.10 3.58
CA ALA A 198 10.02 -23.43 4.84
C ALA A 198 10.89 -24.37 5.71
N GLY A 199 11.77 -23.81 6.53
CA GLY A 199 12.82 -24.59 7.19
C GLY A 199 13.83 -25.11 6.16
N PHE A 200 14.42 -26.28 6.41
CA PHE A 200 15.21 -27.00 5.41
C PHE A 200 14.26 -27.87 4.57
N SER A 201 14.07 -27.49 3.30
CA SER A 201 13.02 -28.03 2.44
C SER A 201 13.59 -28.58 1.12
N ARG A 202 12.91 -29.59 0.55
CA ARG A 202 13.20 -30.18 -0.76
C ARG A 202 12.16 -29.70 -1.77
N CYS A 203 12.59 -29.37 -2.99
CA CYS A 203 11.69 -29.07 -4.09
C CYS A 203 11.97 -29.99 -5.29
N LYS A 204 10.88 -30.48 -5.90
CA LYS A 204 10.92 -31.35 -7.07
C LYS A 204 10.88 -30.53 -8.36
N TYR A 205 11.68 -30.91 -9.34
CA TYR A 205 11.78 -30.24 -10.63
C TYR A 205 11.91 -31.25 -11.79
N LYS A 206 11.66 -30.78 -13.00
CA LYS A 206 12.00 -31.51 -14.24
C LYS A 206 13.30 -30.93 -14.76
N ALA A 207 14.33 -31.76 -14.89
CA ALA A 207 15.63 -31.32 -15.36
C ALA A 207 15.60 -31.12 -16.89
N PRO A 208 16.16 -30.02 -17.43
CA PRO A 208 16.26 -29.79 -18.87
C PRO A 208 17.40 -30.61 -19.52
N VAL A 209 18.36 -31.06 -18.71
CA VAL A 209 19.47 -31.95 -19.08
C VAL A 209 19.58 -33.07 -18.03
N THR A 210 20.19 -34.20 -18.37
CA THR A 210 20.40 -35.32 -17.43
C THR A 210 21.25 -34.87 -16.23
N PRO A 211 20.72 -34.92 -15.00
CA PRO A 211 21.50 -34.58 -13.80
C PRO A 211 22.53 -35.66 -13.44
N SER A 212 23.40 -35.33 -12.50
CA SER A 212 24.25 -36.29 -11.79
C SER A 212 23.42 -37.45 -11.23
N SER A 213 23.94 -38.69 -11.29
CA SER A 213 23.32 -39.87 -10.68
C SER A 213 23.22 -39.81 -9.15
N ALA A 214 23.91 -38.85 -8.51
CA ALA A 214 23.74 -38.56 -7.09
C ALA A 214 22.52 -37.65 -6.80
N THR A 215 21.90 -37.07 -7.83
CA THR A 215 20.66 -36.29 -7.71
C THR A 215 19.52 -37.25 -7.39
N PRO A 216 18.72 -37.01 -6.34
CA PRO A 216 17.62 -37.92 -6.02
C PRO A 216 16.55 -37.83 -7.10
N GLU A 217 16.09 -38.99 -7.59
CA GLU A 217 14.97 -39.11 -8.53
C GLU A 217 13.83 -39.92 -7.88
N LEU A 218 12.60 -39.42 -8.00
CA LEU A 218 11.38 -40.13 -7.60
C LEU A 218 10.24 -39.76 -8.56
N ASP A 219 9.49 -40.75 -9.04
CA ASP A 219 8.34 -40.60 -9.95
C ASP A 219 8.64 -39.74 -11.21
N GLY A 220 9.87 -39.79 -11.73
CA GLY A 220 10.33 -39.02 -12.88
C GLY A 220 10.60 -37.54 -12.61
N PHE A 221 10.73 -37.16 -11.33
CA PHE A 221 11.17 -35.83 -10.89
C PHE A 221 12.52 -35.90 -10.17
N HIS A 222 13.34 -34.88 -10.35
CA HIS A 222 14.59 -34.69 -9.63
C HIS A 222 14.39 -33.73 -8.47
N TYR A 223 15.24 -33.81 -7.44
CA TYR A 223 15.13 -33.01 -6.23
C TYR A 223 16.37 -32.15 -5.97
N MET A 224 16.14 -30.92 -5.52
CA MET A 224 17.15 -30.06 -4.88
C MET A 224 16.64 -29.65 -3.50
N MET A 225 17.55 -29.27 -2.61
CA MET A 225 17.22 -28.87 -1.25
C MET A 225 17.75 -27.47 -0.95
N SER A 226 16.98 -26.67 -0.22
CA SER A 226 17.32 -25.30 0.15
C SER A 226 16.62 -24.89 1.44
N THR A 227 17.08 -23.81 2.07
CA THR A 227 16.52 -23.24 3.29
C THR A 227 15.66 -22.02 3.03
N GLN A 228 14.56 -21.86 3.78
CA GLN A 228 13.83 -20.60 3.95
C GLN A 228 13.48 -20.44 5.43
N PHE A 229 14.06 -19.44 6.10
CA PHE A 229 13.96 -19.29 7.57
C PHE A 229 13.24 -18.04 8.04
N GLU A 230 13.00 -17.04 7.19
CA GLU A 230 12.19 -15.88 7.58
C GLU A 230 10.69 -16.23 7.60
N ALA A 231 9.90 -15.82 8.60
CA ALA A 231 10.32 -15.05 9.80
C ALA A 231 11.02 -15.88 10.88
N CYS A 232 10.55 -17.10 11.12
CA CYS A 232 10.99 -17.89 12.27
C CYS A 232 10.93 -19.41 12.02
N ASP A 233 11.49 -19.85 10.90
CA ASP A 233 11.59 -21.27 10.53
C ASP A 233 13.03 -21.83 10.60
N ALA A 234 14.02 -21.08 11.11
CA ALA A 234 15.35 -21.65 11.42
C ALA A 234 15.22 -22.78 12.47
N ARG A 235 14.34 -22.57 13.46
CA ARG A 235 13.86 -23.57 14.43
C ARG A 235 13.29 -24.87 13.82
N ARG A 236 12.95 -24.85 12.52
CA ARG A 236 12.44 -26.01 11.75
C ARG A 236 13.55 -26.83 11.10
N ALA A 237 14.78 -26.30 11.05
CA ALA A 237 15.97 -27.03 10.63
C ALA A 237 16.82 -27.48 11.83
N PHE A 238 16.92 -26.67 12.88
CA PHE A 238 17.70 -26.99 14.08
C PHE A 238 17.22 -26.21 15.31
N PRO A 239 17.36 -26.72 16.54
CA PRO A 239 16.96 -25.99 17.75
C PRO A 239 17.86 -24.78 17.98
N CYS A 240 17.28 -23.59 18.16
CA CYS A 240 18.04 -22.33 18.25
C CYS A 240 17.30 -21.23 19.03
N PHE A 241 18.02 -20.14 19.30
CA PHE A 241 17.46 -18.89 19.82
C PHE A 241 16.96 -18.05 18.64
N ASP A 242 15.73 -18.32 18.18
CA ASP A 242 15.25 -17.91 16.86
C ASP A 242 14.50 -16.56 16.91
N GLU A 243 15.25 -15.52 17.27
CA GLU A 243 14.79 -14.12 17.39
C GLU A 243 15.80 -13.16 16.74
N PRO A 244 15.35 -12.11 16.02
CA PRO A 244 16.23 -11.30 15.17
C PRO A 244 17.30 -10.49 15.92
N ASN A 245 17.13 -10.24 17.22
CA ASN A 245 18.08 -9.54 18.09
C ASN A 245 19.04 -10.47 18.86
N LEU A 246 18.88 -11.79 18.74
CA LEU A 246 19.78 -12.80 19.32
C LEU A 246 20.86 -13.23 18.31
N LYS A 247 21.47 -12.24 17.64
CA LYS A 247 22.53 -12.46 16.64
C LYS A 247 23.72 -13.24 17.18
N ALA A 248 24.29 -14.08 16.32
CA ALA A 248 25.46 -14.92 16.61
C ALA A 248 26.34 -15.13 15.36
N GLU A 249 27.57 -15.62 15.55
CA GLU A 249 28.38 -16.18 14.46
C GLU A 249 27.94 -17.63 14.13
N PHE A 250 28.12 -18.10 12.89
CA PHE A 250 27.80 -19.48 12.49
C PHE A 250 29.02 -20.13 11.80
N ASP A 251 29.52 -21.23 12.38
CA ASP A 251 30.33 -22.25 11.70
C ASP A 251 29.36 -23.35 11.22
N PHE A 252 29.33 -23.66 9.92
CA PHE A 252 28.40 -24.66 9.34
C PHE A 252 29.13 -25.71 8.51
N GLU A 253 28.70 -26.96 8.63
CA GLU A 253 29.09 -28.06 7.74
C GLU A 253 27.95 -29.03 7.45
N ILE A 254 28.00 -29.65 6.27
CA ILE A 254 26.98 -30.61 5.80
C ILE A 254 27.61 -31.78 5.04
N GLU A 255 27.13 -32.99 5.33
CA GLU A 255 27.46 -34.20 4.60
C GLU A 255 26.57 -34.36 3.36
N VAL A 256 27.18 -34.47 2.18
CA VAL A 256 26.49 -34.57 0.88
C VAL A 256 27.16 -35.62 -0.02
N PRO A 257 26.47 -36.17 -1.04
CA PRO A 257 27.11 -36.97 -2.09
C PRO A 257 28.20 -36.17 -2.81
N LYS A 258 29.30 -36.81 -3.19
CA LYS A 258 30.49 -36.14 -3.79
C LYS A 258 30.17 -35.36 -5.07
N ASP A 259 29.22 -35.85 -5.86
CA ASP A 259 28.84 -35.25 -7.15
C ASP A 259 27.77 -34.15 -7.04
N LEU A 260 27.31 -33.80 -5.82
CA LEU A 260 26.42 -32.67 -5.58
C LEU A 260 27.19 -31.45 -5.06
N VAL A 261 26.66 -30.26 -5.37
CA VAL A 261 27.16 -28.98 -4.89
C VAL A 261 26.47 -28.66 -3.56
N ALA A 262 27.24 -28.26 -2.55
CA ALA A 262 26.73 -27.65 -1.32
C ALA A 262 27.08 -26.16 -1.31
N LEU A 263 26.09 -25.32 -1.02
CA LEU A 263 26.21 -23.86 -0.90
C LEU A 263 25.80 -23.44 0.52
N SER A 264 26.37 -22.35 1.02
CA SER A 264 25.94 -21.66 2.25
C SER A 264 26.29 -20.17 2.18
N ASN A 265 26.03 -19.39 3.23
CA ASN A 265 26.30 -17.95 3.33
C ASN A 265 27.74 -17.55 2.95
N MET A 266 28.71 -18.39 3.34
CA MET A 266 30.15 -18.14 3.20
C MET A 266 30.81 -19.06 2.17
N PRO A 267 32.07 -18.79 1.73
CA PRO A 267 32.83 -19.71 0.89
C PRO A 267 33.05 -21.08 1.54
N VAL A 268 33.31 -22.10 0.71
CA VAL A 268 33.80 -23.41 1.19
C VAL A 268 35.20 -23.24 1.78
N LYS A 269 35.36 -23.68 3.04
CA LYS A 269 36.60 -23.65 3.81
C LYS A 269 37.42 -24.93 3.63
N SER A 270 36.76 -26.08 3.67
CA SER A 270 37.37 -27.37 3.33
C SER A 270 36.33 -28.45 3.03
N GLU A 271 36.72 -29.42 2.20
CA GLU A 271 36.00 -30.67 2.01
C GLU A 271 36.81 -31.83 2.59
N ARG A 272 36.13 -32.85 3.13
CA ARG A 272 36.71 -34.11 3.60
C ARG A 272 35.80 -35.29 3.25
N ASP A 273 36.32 -36.52 3.28
CA ASP A 273 35.49 -37.71 3.10
C ASP A 273 34.37 -37.80 4.15
N GLY A 274 33.20 -38.28 3.73
CA GLY A 274 32.04 -38.47 4.60
C GLY A 274 32.10 -39.77 5.42
N SER A 275 31.05 -39.99 6.20
CA SER A 275 30.80 -41.24 6.93
C SER A 275 30.42 -42.40 6.01
N LYS A 276 29.91 -42.10 4.81
CA LYS A 276 29.47 -43.05 3.78
C LYS A 276 30.41 -43.01 2.56
N GLU A 277 30.64 -44.15 1.91
CA GLU A 277 31.36 -44.19 0.64
C GLU A 277 30.61 -43.39 -0.44
N GLY A 278 31.33 -42.60 -1.23
CA GLY A 278 30.73 -41.69 -2.22
C GLY A 278 30.21 -40.36 -1.65
N TRP A 279 30.34 -40.11 -0.34
CA TRP A 279 29.94 -38.86 0.31
C TRP A 279 31.14 -38.03 0.78
N LYS A 280 30.92 -36.73 0.98
CA LYS A 280 31.87 -35.75 1.51
C LYS A 280 31.19 -34.86 2.55
N ILE A 281 31.95 -34.38 3.53
CA ILE A 281 31.52 -33.27 4.39
C ILE A 281 32.13 -31.98 3.84
N VAL A 282 31.28 -31.02 3.52
CA VAL A 282 31.64 -29.67 3.09
C VAL A 282 31.49 -28.74 4.28
N SER A 283 32.57 -28.07 4.67
CA SER A 283 32.57 -27.04 5.71
C SER A 283 32.79 -25.66 5.11
N PHE A 284 32.12 -24.66 5.68
CA PHE A 284 32.17 -23.28 5.20
C PHE A 284 33.01 -22.38 6.11
N GLU A 285 33.41 -21.21 5.62
CA GLU A 285 34.00 -20.18 6.47
C GLU A 285 32.95 -19.64 7.45
N ARG A 286 33.41 -19.08 8.57
CA ARG A 286 32.50 -18.56 9.60
C ARG A 286 31.80 -17.29 9.11
N THR A 287 30.49 -17.19 9.35
CA THR A 287 29.74 -15.95 9.07
C THR A 287 30.20 -14.80 9.98
N PRO A 288 30.00 -13.54 9.58
CA PRO A 288 29.87 -12.44 10.55
C PRO A 288 28.73 -12.71 11.54
N ILE A 289 28.67 -11.92 12.62
CA ILE A 289 27.54 -11.95 13.55
C ILE A 289 26.25 -11.52 12.83
N MET A 290 25.24 -12.40 12.83
CA MET A 290 23.99 -12.23 12.08
C MET A 290 22.80 -12.94 12.77
N SER A 291 21.59 -12.68 12.32
CA SER A 291 20.36 -13.27 12.85
C SER A 291 20.11 -14.67 12.26
N THR A 292 19.41 -15.54 13.00
CA THR A 292 19.11 -16.94 12.59
C THR A 292 18.38 -17.04 11.25
N TYR A 293 17.42 -16.14 10.98
CA TYR A 293 16.61 -16.14 9.76
C TYR A 293 17.42 -15.94 8.46
N LEU A 294 18.65 -15.42 8.57
CA LEU A 294 19.56 -15.17 7.45
C LEU A 294 20.51 -16.32 7.15
N LEU A 295 20.57 -17.34 8.01
CA LEU A 295 21.36 -18.54 7.76
C LEU A 295 20.76 -19.29 6.56
N ALA A 296 21.62 -19.79 5.68
CA ALA A 296 21.17 -20.55 4.52
C ALA A 296 22.13 -21.63 4.10
N TRP A 297 21.56 -22.68 3.51
CA TRP A 297 22.29 -23.65 2.72
C TRP A 297 21.42 -24.23 1.61
N ALA A 298 22.09 -24.77 0.58
CA ALA A 298 21.44 -25.50 -0.49
C ALA A 298 22.31 -26.67 -0.96
N VAL A 299 21.65 -27.71 -1.44
CA VAL A 299 22.30 -28.93 -1.96
C VAL A 299 21.59 -29.38 -3.23
N GLY A 300 22.34 -29.63 -4.29
CA GLY A 300 21.78 -30.06 -5.57
C GLY A 300 22.80 -30.12 -6.70
N ASP A 301 22.33 -30.52 -7.88
CA ASP A 301 23.15 -30.55 -9.09
C ASP A 301 23.12 -29.19 -9.81
N PHE A 302 23.92 -28.26 -9.29
CA PHE A 302 23.92 -26.87 -9.72
C PHE A 302 25.01 -26.56 -10.75
N GLY A 303 24.68 -25.70 -11.71
CA GLY A 303 25.61 -24.92 -12.51
C GLY A 303 25.50 -23.43 -12.14
N TYR A 304 26.38 -22.58 -12.66
CA TYR A 304 26.30 -21.13 -12.43
C TYR A 304 26.94 -20.31 -13.55
N VAL A 305 26.51 -19.06 -13.64
CA VAL A 305 27.24 -17.98 -14.32
C VAL A 305 27.94 -17.09 -13.28
N GLU A 306 29.17 -16.65 -13.55
CA GLU A 306 29.95 -15.77 -12.65
C GLU A 306 30.34 -14.45 -13.35
N ALA A 307 30.26 -13.36 -12.60
CA ALA A 307 30.88 -12.07 -12.88
C ALA A 307 31.67 -11.62 -11.65
N LYS A 308 32.38 -10.48 -11.76
CA LYS A 308 33.10 -9.88 -10.63
C LYS A 308 32.73 -8.41 -10.53
N THR A 309 32.68 -7.89 -9.31
CA THR A 309 32.48 -6.45 -9.08
C THR A 309 33.57 -5.63 -9.78
N GLU A 310 33.19 -4.49 -10.32
CA GLU A 310 34.13 -3.56 -10.95
C GLU A 310 34.94 -2.84 -9.87
N ARG A 311 34.33 -2.49 -8.73
CA ARG A 311 35.04 -1.93 -7.58
C ARG A 311 35.86 -3.02 -6.87
N LYS A 312 36.88 -2.55 -6.16
CA LYS A 312 37.72 -3.37 -5.28
C LYS A 312 37.30 -3.19 -3.83
N TYR A 313 37.11 -4.30 -3.16
CA TYR A 313 36.72 -4.49 -1.77
C TYR A 313 37.92 -5.09 -1.05
N ASN A 314 38.48 -4.36 -0.09
CA ASN A 314 39.77 -4.71 0.54
C ASN A 314 40.88 -5.14 -0.46
N GLY A 315 40.89 -4.54 -1.67
CA GLY A 315 41.86 -4.80 -2.73
C GLY A 315 41.50 -5.88 -3.76
N ALA A 316 40.44 -6.67 -3.55
CA ALA A 316 39.97 -7.72 -4.47
C ALA A 316 38.60 -7.36 -5.10
N SER A 317 38.25 -7.94 -6.25
CA SER A 317 36.84 -7.91 -6.70
C SER A 317 36.09 -9.07 -6.07
N ILE A 318 34.84 -8.85 -5.68
CA ILE A 318 33.96 -9.89 -5.16
C ILE A 318 33.47 -10.74 -6.35
N PRO A 319 33.55 -12.09 -6.28
CA PRO A 319 32.85 -12.96 -7.22
C PRO A 319 31.35 -12.94 -6.92
N VAL A 320 30.57 -12.70 -7.97
CA VAL A 320 29.10 -12.68 -7.95
C VAL A 320 28.63 -13.80 -8.85
N ARG A 321 27.78 -14.69 -8.35
CA ARG A 321 27.33 -15.89 -9.08
C ARG A 321 25.82 -16.02 -9.06
N VAL A 322 25.25 -16.51 -10.16
CA VAL A 322 23.86 -16.96 -10.17
C VAL A 322 23.84 -18.46 -10.46
N TYR A 323 23.44 -19.24 -9.45
CA TYR A 323 23.31 -20.69 -9.49
C TYR A 323 21.92 -21.10 -9.95
N THR A 324 21.87 -22.14 -10.78
CA THR A 324 20.65 -22.78 -11.24
C THR A 324 20.84 -24.29 -11.19
N THR A 325 19.75 -25.07 -11.28
CA THR A 325 19.88 -26.45 -11.75
C THR A 325 20.48 -26.44 -13.17
N LYS A 326 21.33 -27.42 -13.49
CA LYS A 326 22.04 -27.47 -14.79
C LYS A 326 21.10 -27.38 -15.99
N GLY A 327 21.58 -26.75 -17.06
CA GLY A 327 20.85 -26.49 -18.31
C GLY A 327 20.00 -25.22 -18.31
N LEU A 328 20.06 -24.39 -17.26
CA LEU A 328 19.36 -23.10 -17.16
C LEU A 328 20.31 -21.89 -16.98
N GLU A 329 21.63 -22.12 -16.98
CA GLU A 329 22.66 -21.13 -16.63
C GLU A 329 22.62 -19.90 -17.55
N GLU A 330 22.33 -20.10 -18.85
CA GLU A 330 22.22 -19.00 -19.81
C GLU A 330 21.04 -18.06 -19.50
N GLN A 331 19.95 -18.58 -18.93
CA GLN A 331 18.79 -17.76 -18.53
C GLN A 331 19.08 -16.87 -17.30
N ALA A 332 20.15 -17.16 -16.56
CA ALA A 332 20.55 -16.40 -15.38
C ALA A 332 21.46 -15.19 -15.69
N ARG A 333 21.90 -15.02 -16.95
CA ARG A 333 22.85 -13.95 -17.34
C ARG A 333 22.35 -12.53 -17.05
N TYR A 334 21.06 -12.28 -17.25
CA TYR A 334 20.50 -10.96 -17.01
C TYR A 334 20.48 -10.60 -15.51
N ALA A 335 20.09 -11.54 -14.63
CA ALA A 335 20.19 -11.35 -13.19
C ALA A 335 21.64 -11.14 -12.73
N LEU A 336 22.60 -11.86 -13.32
CA LEU A 336 24.02 -11.66 -13.03
C LEU A 336 24.51 -10.25 -13.37
N GLU A 337 24.11 -9.72 -14.53
CA GLU A 337 24.44 -8.35 -14.98
C GLU A 337 23.89 -7.30 -14.01
N CYS A 338 22.66 -7.48 -13.51
CA CYS A 338 22.10 -6.62 -12.48
C CYS A 338 22.89 -6.74 -11.16
N ALA A 339 23.15 -7.97 -10.70
CA ALA A 339 23.66 -8.24 -9.36
C ALA A 339 25.02 -7.59 -9.07
N HIS A 340 26.01 -7.73 -9.96
CA HIS A 340 27.34 -7.18 -9.69
C HIS A 340 27.36 -5.65 -9.68
N LYS A 341 26.57 -5.01 -10.55
CA LYS A 341 26.42 -3.55 -10.61
C LYS A 341 25.71 -3.01 -9.36
N THR A 342 24.69 -3.71 -8.87
CA THR A 342 23.98 -3.34 -7.64
C THR A 342 24.89 -3.35 -6.42
N ILE A 343 25.73 -4.36 -6.26
CA ILE A 343 26.71 -4.43 -5.15
C ILE A 343 27.66 -3.23 -5.21
N ASP A 344 28.18 -2.91 -6.40
CA ASP A 344 29.04 -1.74 -6.62
C ASP A 344 28.32 -0.42 -6.27
N TYR A 345 27.10 -0.25 -6.78
CA TYR A 345 26.27 0.94 -6.58
C TYR A 345 25.91 1.20 -5.12
N PHE A 346 25.39 0.19 -4.39
CA PHE A 346 25.03 0.35 -2.98
C PHE A 346 26.24 0.56 -2.07
N SER A 347 27.38 -0.07 -2.40
CA SER A 347 28.61 0.16 -1.65
C SER A 347 29.09 1.62 -1.76
N GLU A 348 28.88 2.24 -2.93
CA GLU A 348 29.15 3.66 -3.15
C GLU A 348 28.10 4.55 -2.47
N LEU A 349 26.81 4.29 -2.72
CA LEU A 349 25.67 5.07 -2.23
C LEU A 349 25.65 5.18 -0.70
N PHE A 350 25.86 4.07 0.01
CA PHE A 350 25.90 4.06 1.48
C PHE A 350 27.29 4.35 2.03
N GLY A 351 28.34 4.35 1.20
CA GLY A 351 29.73 4.50 1.62
C GLY A 351 30.15 3.45 2.66
N ILE A 352 29.72 2.21 2.46
CA ILE A 352 29.99 1.03 3.29
C ILE A 352 30.27 -0.13 2.33
N GLU A 353 31.46 -0.73 2.40
CA GLU A 353 31.81 -1.89 1.58
C GLU A 353 30.90 -3.10 1.88
N TYR A 354 30.56 -3.87 0.83
CA TYR A 354 29.92 -5.17 1.00
C TYR A 354 30.83 -6.09 1.83
N PRO A 355 30.35 -6.69 2.93
CA PRO A 355 31.23 -7.26 3.95
C PRO A 355 31.63 -8.72 3.73
N LEU A 356 31.05 -9.42 2.74
CA LEU A 356 31.33 -10.84 2.50
C LEU A 356 32.28 -11.05 1.30
N PRO A 357 33.09 -12.12 1.29
CA PRO A 357 34.07 -12.40 0.23
C PRO A 357 33.45 -12.92 -1.09
N LYS A 358 32.13 -13.12 -1.16
CA LYS A 358 31.36 -13.59 -2.33
C LYS A 358 29.90 -13.16 -2.21
N SER A 359 29.17 -13.14 -3.32
CA SER A 359 27.70 -13.01 -3.33
C SER A 359 27.11 -14.03 -4.30
N ASP A 360 26.39 -15.01 -3.77
CA ASP A 360 25.70 -16.02 -4.59
C ASP A 360 24.20 -15.75 -4.60
N LEU A 361 23.57 -15.91 -5.76
CA LEU A 361 22.13 -15.90 -5.98
C LEU A 361 21.73 -17.32 -6.41
N LEU A 362 20.67 -17.91 -5.84
CA LEU A 362 20.24 -19.27 -6.15
C LEU A 362 18.79 -19.30 -6.68
N CYS A 363 18.60 -19.88 -7.85
CA CYS A 363 17.28 -20.18 -8.39
C CYS A 363 16.69 -21.45 -7.75
N VAL A 364 15.53 -21.32 -7.11
CA VAL A 364 14.78 -22.38 -6.42
C VAL A 364 13.46 -22.67 -7.17
N HIS A 365 13.17 -23.95 -7.41
CA HIS A 365 12.01 -24.37 -8.23
C HIS A 365 10.66 -24.32 -7.51
N ALA A 366 10.63 -24.52 -6.19
CA ALA A 366 9.45 -24.28 -5.36
C ALA A 366 9.78 -23.32 -4.21
N PHE A 367 9.15 -22.15 -4.21
CA PHE A 367 9.43 -21.06 -3.30
C PHE A 367 8.16 -20.27 -3.01
N ALA A 368 7.84 -20.07 -1.72
CA ALA A 368 6.59 -19.42 -1.32
C ALA A 368 6.61 -17.88 -1.53
N ALA A 369 7.77 -17.26 -1.27
CA ALA A 369 8.01 -15.83 -1.48
C ALA A 369 8.44 -15.52 -2.94
N GLY A 370 8.90 -14.29 -3.19
CA GLY A 370 9.52 -13.92 -4.47
C GLY A 370 11.01 -14.28 -4.49
N ALA A 371 11.71 -13.85 -3.46
CA ALA A 371 13.10 -14.11 -3.13
C ALA A 371 13.30 -13.96 -1.60
N MET A 372 14.53 -14.12 -1.10
CA MET A 372 14.92 -13.99 0.31
C MET A 372 16.41 -13.63 0.41
N GLU A 373 16.76 -12.67 1.26
CA GLU A 373 18.05 -11.98 1.25
C GLU A 373 19.24 -12.72 1.91
N ASN A 374 19.15 -14.03 2.14
CA ASN A 374 20.03 -14.77 3.05
C ASN A 374 21.52 -14.40 2.82
N TRP A 375 22.23 -13.98 3.87
CA TRP A 375 23.43 -13.16 3.71
C TRP A 375 24.52 -13.87 2.88
N GLY A 376 24.74 -13.42 1.65
CA GLY A 376 25.71 -14.02 0.71
C GLY A 376 25.22 -15.26 -0.07
N LEU A 377 24.03 -15.79 0.18
CA LEU A 377 23.37 -16.86 -0.60
C LEU A 377 21.88 -16.53 -0.76
N VAL A 378 21.58 -15.49 -1.52
CA VAL A 378 20.22 -14.99 -1.74
C VAL A 378 19.43 -16.01 -2.56
N THR A 379 18.21 -16.37 -2.15
CA THR A 379 17.39 -17.34 -2.88
C THR A 379 16.26 -16.65 -3.66
N TYR A 380 15.91 -17.19 -4.84
CA TYR A 380 14.93 -16.61 -5.76
C TYR A 380 14.03 -17.68 -6.36
N ARG A 381 12.76 -17.34 -6.58
CA ARG A 381 11.88 -18.11 -7.47
C ARG A 381 12.34 -18.00 -8.93
N THR A 382 12.11 -19.03 -9.74
CA THR A 382 12.46 -19.04 -11.19
C THR A 382 12.02 -17.77 -11.93
N THR A 383 10.77 -17.33 -11.76
CA THR A 383 10.20 -16.12 -12.40
C THR A 383 10.69 -14.79 -11.82
N ALA A 384 11.62 -14.80 -10.87
CA ALA A 384 12.26 -13.63 -10.27
C ALA A 384 13.77 -13.52 -10.58
N VAL A 385 14.39 -14.52 -11.22
CA VAL A 385 15.84 -14.54 -11.53
C VAL A 385 16.21 -15.05 -12.92
N LEU A 386 15.35 -15.83 -13.58
CA LEU A 386 15.62 -16.38 -14.92
C LEU A 386 14.87 -15.61 -16.02
N PHE A 387 15.56 -15.36 -17.14
CA PHE A 387 15.02 -14.71 -18.32
C PHE A 387 15.51 -15.40 -19.61
N ASP A 388 14.60 -15.79 -20.50
CA ASP A 388 14.92 -16.40 -21.79
C ASP A 388 14.72 -15.37 -22.92
N GLU A 389 15.81 -14.89 -23.53
CA GLU A 389 15.79 -13.81 -24.52
C GLU A 389 15.03 -14.23 -25.80
N GLY A 390 14.00 -13.45 -26.15
CA GLY A 390 13.11 -13.75 -27.28
C GLY A 390 11.95 -14.71 -26.95
N LYS A 391 12.03 -15.52 -25.89
CA LYS A 391 10.89 -16.34 -25.42
C LYS A 391 10.08 -15.67 -24.31
N SER A 392 10.75 -15.12 -23.30
CA SER A 392 10.10 -14.49 -22.15
C SER A 392 9.50 -13.12 -22.50
N ASP A 393 8.43 -12.78 -21.81
CA ASP A 393 7.82 -11.46 -21.84
C ASP A 393 8.79 -10.43 -21.22
N SER A 394 9.16 -9.39 -21.98
CA SER A 394 10.18 -8.40 -21.59
C SER A 394 9.88 -7.70 -20.27
N ARG A 395 8.63 -7.69 -19.77
CA ARG A 395 8.29 -7.19 -18.43
C ARG A 395 9.07 -7.89 -17.31
N TYR A 396 9.50 -9.14 -17.52
CA TYR A 396 10.28 -9.88 -16.53
C TYR A 396 11.71 -9.33 -16.41
N LYS A 397 12.27 -8.61 -17.40
CA LYS A 397 13.53 -7.88 -17.21
C LYS A 397 13.41 -6.82 -16.10
N ASN A 398 12.35 -6.02 -16.15
CA ASN A 398 12.06 -5.03 -15.11
C ASN A 398 11.85 -5.67 -13.74
N ARG A 399 11.07 -6.76 -13.66
CA ARG A 399 10.88 -7.54 -12.43
C ARG A 399 12.21 -8.08 -11.87
N ILE A 400 13.05 -8.69 -12.70
CA ILE A 400 14.32 -9.29 -12.27
C ILE A 400 15.29 -8.20 -11.80
N ALA A 401 15.44 -7.10 -12.54
CA ALA A 401 16.28 -5.97 -12.13
C ALA A 401 15.85 -5.40 -10.78
N TYR A 402 14.54 -5.22 -10.57
CA TYR A 402 14.00 -4.74 -9.30
C TYR A 402 14.20 -5.75 -8.15
N VAL A 403 13.84 -7.02 -8.31
CA VAL A 403 13.97 -8.01 -7.22
C VAL A 403 15.44 -8.24 -6.88
N VAL A 404 16.33 -8.39 -7.87
CA VAL A 404 17.78 -8.47 -7.61
C VAL A 404 18.30 -7.23 -6.88
N ALA A 405 17.78 -6.03 -7.20
CA ALA A 405 18.14 -4.82 -6.47
C ALA A 405 17.60 -4.79 -5.03
N HIS A 406 16.39 -5.28 -4.81
CA HIS A 406 15.75 -5.39 -3.49
C HIS A 406 16.55 -6.32 -2.56
N GLU A 407 16.79 -7.57 -2.97
CA GLU A 407 17.53 -8.55 -2.16
C GLU A 407 18.97 -8.12 -1.83
N LEU A 408 19.61 -7.42 -2.77
CA LEU A 408 20.97 -6.91 -2.58
C LEU A 408 21.00 -5.64 -1.72
N ALA A 409 19.88 -4.93 -1.55
CA ALA A 409 19.76 -3.84 -0.59
C ALA A 409 19.72 -4.36 0.85
N HIS A 410 19.04 -5.48 1.09
CA HIS A 410 18.94 -6.10 2.41
C HIS A 410 20.29 -6.51 3.01
N GLN A 411 21.30 -6.71 2.16
CA GLN A 411 22.68 -6.94 2.59
C GLN A 411 23.22 -5.80 3.49
N TRP A 412 22.61 -4.61 3.40
CA TRP A 412 22.74 -3.51 4.37
C TRP A 412 21.50 -3.37 5.29
N PHE A 413 20.27 -3.38 4.74
CA PHE A 413 19.00 -3.18 5.46
C PHE A 413 18.30 -4.51 5.81
N GLY A 414 18.70 -5.14 6.90
CA GLY A 414 18.21 -6.45 7.33
C GLY A 414 19.37 -7.32 7.80
N ASN A 415 20.46 -7.37 7.03
CA ASN A 415 21.61 -8.21 7.33
C ASN A 415 22.62 -7.48 8.22
N LEU A 416 23.25 -6.44 7.68
CA LEU A 416 24.24 -5.64 8.40
C LEU A 416 23.60 -4.91 9.59
N VAL A 417 22.44 -4.27 9.38
CA VAL A 417 21.63 -3.66 10.45
C VAL A 417 20.22 -4.25 10.37
N THR A 418 19.79 -4.88 11.46
CA THR A 418 18.49 -5.58 11.56
C THR A 418 17.58 -4.80 12.51
N MET A 419 16.26 -4.89 12.36
CA MET A 419 15.32 -4.39 13.38
C MET A 419 15.52 -5.06 14.77
N ASP A 420 15.19 -4.37 15.87
CA ASP A 420 15.18 -4.95 17.24
C ASP A 420 14.14 -6.07 17.37
N TRP A 421 13.01 -5.93 16.68
CA TRP A 421 11.91 -6.88 16.66
C TRP A 421 11.03 -6.71 15.42
N TRP A 422 10.27 -7.74 15.08
CA TRP A 422 9.37 -7.79 13.92
C TRP A 422 8.33 -6.66 13.85
N SER A 423 8.01 -6.01 14.98
CA SER A 423 7.18 -4.79 14.99
C SER A 423 7.75 -3.64 14.15
N GLU A 424 9.04 -3.70 13.81
CA GLU A 424 9.76 -2.71 13.02
C GLU A 424 10.31 -3.31 11.70
N LEU A 425 9.72 -4.41 11.20
CA LEU A 425 10.06 -5.08 9.94
C LEU A 425 10.21 -4.11 8.75
N TRP A 426 9.39 -3.05 8.72
CA TRP A 426 9.43 -2.00 7.70
C TRP A 426 10.80 -1.29 7.57
N LEU A 427 11.67 -1.35 8.59
CA LEU A 427 13.04 -0.83 8.53
C LEU A 427 13.94 -1.62 7.58
N ASN A 428 13.66 -2.91 7.40
CA ASN A 428 14.25 -3.72 6.34
C ASN A 428 13.48 -3.43 5.05
N GLU A 429 12.18 -3.74 5.05
CA GLU A 429 11.40 -3.93 3.82
C GLU A 429 11.01 -2.65 3.09
N GLY A 430 10.63 -1.61 3.83
CA GLY A 430 10.35 -0.30 3.28
C GLY A 430 11.60 0.35 2.69
N PHE A 431 12.77 0.11 3.31
CA PHE A 431 14.05 0.61 2.81
C PHE A 431 14.53 -0.16 1.59
N ALA A 432 14.60 -1.49 1.65
CA ALA A 432 15.00 -2.33 0.53
C ALA A 432 14.10 -2.10 -0.70
N THR A 433 12.79 -1.94 -0.49
CA THR A 433 11.85 -1.51 -1.54
C THR A 433 12.28 -0.18 -2.16
N TRP A 434 12.48 0.87 -1.35
CA TRP A 434 12.81 2.21 -1.86
C TRP A 434 14.17 2.29 -2.56
N VAL A 435 15.24 1.71 -1.98
CA VAL A 435 16.57 1.74 -2.60
C VAL A 435 16.69 0.76 -3.78
N GLY A 436 15.90 -0.31 -3.80
CA GLY A 436 15.76 -1.20 -4.96
C GLY A 436 15.24 -0.45 -6.19
N TRP A 437 14.15 0.32 -6.02
CA TRP A 437 13.66 1.21 -7.08
C TRP A 437 14.69 2.27 -7.48
N LEU A 438 15.41 2.86 -6.53
CA LEU A 438 16.47 3.84 -6.81
C LEU A 438 17.65 3.25 -7.62
N ALA A 439 18.01 1.98 -7.40
CA ALA A 439 19.02 1.30 -8.20
C ALA A 439 18.53 1.02 -9.63
N VAL A 440 17.27 0.60 -9.81
CA VAL A 440 16.69 0.40 -11.16
C VAL A 440 16.59 1.73 -11.90
N ASP A 441 16.23 2.84 -11.24
CA ASP A 441 16.21 4.19 -11.82
C ASP A 441 17.62 4.64 -12.26
N HIS A 442 18.67 4.27 -11.51
CA HIS A 442 20.06 4.53 -11.87
C HIS A 442 20.54 3.71 -13.09
N PHE A 443 20.15 2.43 -13.18
CA PHE A 443 20.58 1.55 -14.29
C PHE A 443 19.72 1.69 -15.56
N HIS A 444 18.44 2.03 -15.41
CA HIS A 444 17.43 2.11 -16.47
C HIS A 444 16.59 3.40 -16.37
N PRO A 445 17.20 4.60 -16.47
CA PRO A 445 16.47 5.87 -16.42
C PRO A 445 15.46 6.03 -17.57
N ASP A 446 15.61 5.26 -18.65
CA ASP A 446 14.66 5.18 -19.76
C ASP A 446 13.33 4.49 -19.41
N TRP A 447 13.27 3.72 -18.31
CA TRP A 447 12.05 3.03 -17.87
C TRP A 447 11.09 3.91 -17.05
N ASN A 448 11.49 5.13 -16.71
CA ASN A 448 10.68 6.08 -15.94
C ASN A 448 10.17 5.48 -14.61
N VAL A 449 11.14 5.06 -13.79
CA VAL A 449 10.94 4.14 -12.67
C VAL A 449 10.09 4.74 -11.55
N TRP A 450 10.20 6.04 -11.27
CA TRP A 450 9.36 6.71 -10.27
C TRP A 450 7.89 6.83 -10.70
N SER A 451 7.61 7.00 -12.00
CA SER A 451 6.24 6.87 -12.51
C SER A 451 5.69 5.46 -12.33
N GLN A 452 6.52 4.42 -12.51
CA GLN A 452 6.13 3.03 -12.25
C GLN A 452 5.84 2.81 -10.77
N PHE A 453 6.70 3.30 -9.87
CA PHE A 453 6.46 3.25 -8.43
C PHE A 453 5.16 3.97 -8.02
N VAL A 454 4.80 5.09 -8.65
CA VAL A 454 3.53 5.79 -8.39
C VAL A 454 2.32 4.98 -8.89
N ALA A 455 2.40 4.35 -10.07
CA ALA A 455 1.31 3.53 -10.63
C ALA A 455 1.11 2.20 -9.87
N GLU A 456 2.21 1.56 -9.47
CA GLU A 456 2.20 0.20 -8.91
C GLU A 456 2.32 0.23 -7.38
N GLY A 457 3.35 0.88 -6.84
CA GLY A 457 3.64 0.92 -5.40
C GLY A 457 2.65 1.79 -4.61
N VAL A 458 2.62 3.08 -4.91
CA VAL A 458 1.82 4.07 -4.16
C VAL A 458 0.33 3.73 -4.21
N GLN A 459 -0.23 3.37 -5.38
CA GLN A 459 -1.66 3.03 -5.45
C GLN A 459 -2.03 1.75 -4.69
N GLN A 460 -1.18 0.71 -4.67
CA GLN A 460 -1.45 -0.51 -3.90
C GLN A 460 -1.39 -0.26 -2.38
N ALA A 461 -0.39 0.51 -1.92
CA ALA A 461 -0.32 0.96 -0.54
C ALA A 461 -1.55 1.79 -0.14
N CYS A 462 -1.92 2.79 -0.95
CA CYS A 462 -3.11 3.60 -0.72
C CYS A 462 -4.42 2.80 -0.82
N GLN A 463 -4.47 1.69 -1.57
CA GLN A 463 -5.65 0.82 -1.62
C GLN A 463 -5.83 0.08 -0.30
N LEU A 464 -4.80 -0.63 0.18
CA LEU A 464 -4.87 -1.39 1.44
C LEU A 464 -5.08 -0.47 2.65
N ASP A 465 -4.36 0.66 2.69
CA ASP A 465 -4.40 1.58 3.84
C ASP A 465 -5.65 2.48 3.88
N SER A 466 -6.52 2.38 2.87
CA SER A 466 -7.85 3.01 2.86
C SER A 466 -8.94 2.16 3.53
N LEU A 467 -8.61 0.96 4.01
CA LEU A 467 -9.52 0.08 4.73
C LEU A 467 -9.43 0.34 6.24
N ARG A 468 -10.50 0.06 7.00
CA ARG A 468 -10.45 0.11 8.47
C ARG A 468 -9.58 -1.02 9.01
N ALA A 469 -9.57 -2.15 8.33
CA ALA A 469 -8.72 -3.32 8.58
C ALA A 469 -7.20 -3.09 8.40
N SER A 470 -6.75 -1.91 7.96
CA SER A 470 -5.31 -1.57 7.88
C SER A 470 -4.63 -1.54 9.26
N HIS A 471 -3.30 -1.45 9.30
CA HIS A 471 -2.49 -1.25 10.51
C HIS A 471 -1.48 -0.10 10.35
N PRO A 472 -0.82 0.38 11.43
CA PRO A 472 0.28 1.33 11.30
C PRO A 472 1.47 0.67 10.60
N ILE A 473 2.50 1.44 10.24
CA ILE A 473 3.73 0.87 9.66
C ILE A 473 4.56 0.18 10.76
N GLU A 474 4.64 0.78 11.95
CA GLU A 474 5.13 0.12 13.17
C GLU A 474 3.95 -0.59 13.84
N VAL A 475 3.78 -1.88 13.52
CA VAL A 475 2.67 -2.71 13.98
C VAL A 475 3.08 -3.50 15.24
N PRO A 476 2.29 -3.51 16.32
CA PRO A 476 2.58 -4.35 17.47
C PRO A 476 2.56 -5.84 17.11
N VAL A 477 3.71 -6.50 17.22
CA VAL A 477 3.86 -7.96 17.08
C VAL A 477 4.16 -8.55 18.45
N LYS A 478 3.28 -9.43 18.94
CA LYS A 478 3.46 -10.06 20.25
C LYS A 478 4.32 -11.31 20.14
N ASN A 479 4.04 -12.17 19.17
CA ASN A 479 4.77 -13.41 18.93
C ASN A 479 5.28 -13.46 17.48
N ALA A 480 6.49 -14.00 17.25
CA ALA A 480 7.08 -14.12 15.91
C ALA A 480 6.22 -14.95 14.93
N LEU A 481 5.32 -15.81 15.42
CA LEU A 481 4.39 -16.60 14.62
C LEU A 481 3.28 -15.75 13.95
N GLU A 482 3.09 -14.50 14.39
CA GLU A 482 2.08 -13.57 13.85
C GLU A 482 2.61 -12.80 12.61
N VAL A 483 3.92 -12.89 12.32
CA VAL A 483 4.63 -11.97 11.42
C VAL A 483 4.27 -12.19 9.94
N ASP A 484 3.96 -13.42 9.53
CA ASP A 484 3.56 -13.75 8.16
C ASP A 484 2.42 -12.85 7.62
N GLN A 485 1.51 -12.40 8.49
CA GLN A 485 0.37 -11.55 8.12
C GLN A 485 0.69 -10.06 7.99
N ILE A 486 1.92 -9.62 8.32
CA ILE A 486 2.39 -8.22 8.21
C ILE A 486 3.47 -8.03 7.12
N PHE A 487 3.86 -9.08 6.40
CA PHE A 487 4.56 -8.98 5.10
C PHE A 487 3.57 -8.53 3.99
N ASP A 488 2.95 -7.36 4.18
CA ASP A 488 1.89 -6.82 3.34
C ASP A 488 2.29 -5.48 2.67
N HIS A 489 1.37 -4.90 1.88
CA HIS A 489 1.66 -3.64 1.18
C HIS A 489 1.88 -2.44 2.12
N ILE A 490 1.62 -2.53 3.43
CA ILE A 490 1.96 -1.48 4.38
C ILE A 490 3.47 -1.49 4.66
N SER A 491 4.03 -2.64 5.08
CA SER A 491 5.44 -2.76 5.44
C SER A 491 6.38 -2.41 4.27
N TYR A 492 6.07 -2.91 3.07
CA TYR A 492 6.84 -2.65 1.85
C TYR A 492 6.46 -1.30 1.21
N LEU A 493 5.22 -1.17 0.74
CA LEU A 493 4.83 -0.12 -0.21
C LEU A 493 4.42 1.19 0.47
N LYS A 494 3.75 1.16 1.64
CA LYS A 494 3.54 2.38 2.45
C LYS A 494 4.88 2.84 3.06
N GLY A 495 5.67 1.91 3.61
CA GLY A 495 7.02 2.18 4.13
C GLY A 495 7.92 2.91 3.12
N SER A 496 8.12 2.35 1.94
CA SER A 496 8.86 2.99 0.85
C SER A 496 8.24 4.30 0.36
N SER A 497 6.91 4.43 0.35
CA SER A 497 6.24 5.68 -0.06
C SER A 497 6.48 6.83 0.93
N VAL A 498 6.45 6.56 2.25
CA VAL A 498 6.75 7.58 3.27
C VAL A 498 8.25 7.90 3.32
N ILE A 499 9.12 6.93 3.01
CA ILE A 499 10.55 7.16 2.78
C ILE A 499 10.77 8.08 1.57
N ARG A 500 10.13 7.81 0.42
CA ARG A 500 10.21 8.66 -0.79
C ARG A 500 9.72 10.07 -0.51
N MET A 501 8.62 10.23 0.22
CA MET A 501 8.11 11.54 0.66
C MET A 501 9.13 12.30 1.51
N LEU A 502 9.71 11.65 2.52
CA LEU A 502 10.72 12.27 3.39
C LEU A 502 12.01 12.60 2.62
N SER A 503 12.53 11.68 1.80
CA SER A 503 13.71 11.91 0.97
C SER A 503 13.50 13.04 -0.04
N SER A 504 12.29 13.20 -0.58
CA SER A 504 11.94 14.31 -1.47
C SER A 504 11.92 15.64 -0.73
N HIS A 505 11.46 15.66 0.53
CA HIS A 505 11.41 16.86 1.37
C HIS A 505 12.78 17.29 1.90
N LEU A 506 13.61 16.35 2.38
CA LEU A 506 14.95 16.63 2.92
C LEU A 506 16.00 16.90 1.83
N GLY A 507 15.75 16.44 0.60
CA GLY A 507 16.75 16.31 -0.45
C GLY A 507 17.53 14.99 -0.32
N GLN A 508 17.72 14.31 -1.46
CA GLN A 508 18.25 12.94 -1.50
C GLN A 508 19.65 12.82 -0.90
N ASP A 509 20.58 13.75 -1.17
CA ASP A 509 21.93 13.72 -0.61
C ASP A 509 21.94 13.77 0.92
N VAL A 510 21.07 14.61 1.51
CA VAL A 510 20.94 14.76 2.97
C VAL A 510 20.31 13.50 3.57
N PHE A 511 19.31 12.94 2.90
CA PHE A 511 18.65 11.70 3.30
C PHE A 511 19.63 10.52 3.28
N ILE A 512 20.30 10.27 2.14
CA ILE A 512 21.30 9.19 1.98
C ILE A 512 22.46 9.36 2.97
N LYS A 513 22.91 10.58 3.24
CA LYS A 513 23.92 10.82 4.29
C LYS A 513 23.42 10.39 5.68
N GLY A 514 22.19 10.74 6.06
CA GLY A 514 21.62 10.35 7.35
C GLY A 514 21.44 8.83 7.47
N VAL A 515 21.03 8.17 6.39
CA VAL A 515 20.93 6.71 6.28
C VAL A 515 22.31 6.04 6.38
N SER A 516 23.33 6.59 5.72
CA SER A 516 24.72 6.14 5.82
C SER A 516 25.26 6.26 7.26
N ASP A 517 24.99 7.39 7.93
CA ASP A 517 25.38 7.60 9.34
C ASP A 517 24.65 6.63 10.29
N TYR A 518 23.39 6.27 10.01
CA TYR A 518 22.63 5.23 10.71
C TYR A 518 23.25 3.85 10.54
N LEU A 519 23.46 3.40 9.29
CA LEU A 519 24.01 2.08 8.97
C LEU A 519 25.41 1.90 9.59
N LYS A 520 26.27 2.93 9.53
CA LYS A 520 27.61 2.91 10.14
C LYS A 520 27.59 2.82 11.66
N LYS A 521 26.61 3.46 12.32
CA LYS A 521 26.47 3.44 13.78
C LYS A 521 26.03 2.07 14.30
N HIS A 522 25.17 1.38 13.55
CA HIS A 522 24.49 0.15 13.99
C HIS A 522 24.95 -1.13 13.30
N ALA A 523 26.00 -1.05 12.46
CA ALA A 523 26.57 -2.19 11.75
C ALA A 523 26.84 -3.39 12.67
N TYR A 524 26.44 -4.57 12.21
CA TYR A 524 26.48 -5.85 12.93
C TYR A 524 25.57 -5.95 14.18
N GLY A 525 24.78 -4.92 14.47
CA GLY A 525 23.83 -4.88 15.57
C GLY A 525 22.36 -4.90 15.11
N ASN A 526 21.51 -4.46 16.02
CA ASN A 526 20.09 -4.20 15.78
C ASN A 526 19.77 -2.73 16.08
N ALA A 527 18.72 -2.20 15.46
CA ALA A 527 18.32 -0.81 15.59
C ALA A 527 16.80 -0.63 15.59
N THR A 528 16.35 0.56 16.01
CA THR A 528 14.93 0.94 16.08
C THR A 528 14.58 2.06 15.10
N THR A 529 13.28 2.28 14.90
CA THR A 529 12.69 3.39 14.15
C THR A 529 13.24 4.74 14.61
N ASN A 530 13.38 4.93 15.92
CA ASN A 530 13.87 6.18 16.49
C ASN A 530 15.39 6.36 16.30
N ASP A 531 16.16 5.29 16.11
CA ASP A 531 17.59 5.38 15.77
C ASP A 531 17.81 5.96 14.37
N LEU A 532 17.02 5.48 13.41
CA LEU A 532 17.00 5.99 12.03
C LEU A 532 16.60 7.46 12.01
N TRP A 533 15.49 7.82 12.66
CA TRP A 533 15.03 9.20 12.74
C TRP A 533 16.04 10.10 13.44
N SER A 534 16.72 9.64 14.49
CA SER A 534 17.78 10.41 15.15
C SER A 534 18.96 10.72 14.22
N ALA A 535 19.34 9.78 13.33
CA ALA A 535 20.39 10.00 12.34
C ALA A 535 19.94 10.98 11.23
N LEU A 536 18.71 10.84 10.74
CA LEU A 536 18.14 11.74 9.73
C LEU A 536 17.89 13.16 10.29
N SER A 537 17.45 13.30 11.54
CA SER A 537 17.36 14.59 12.23
C SER A 537 18.72 15.28 12.31
N LYS A 538 19.78 14.54 12.65
CA LYS A 538 21.15 15.06 12.72
C LYS A 538 21.70 15.47 11.34
N ALA A 539 21.33 14.76 10.28
CA ALA A 539 21.76 15.08 8.92
C ALA A 539 21.05 16.31 8.34
N SER A 540 19.74 16.45 8.61
CA SER A 540 18.88 17.51 8.06
C SER A 540 18.80 18.78 8.93
N ASN A 541 19.07 18.67 10.23
CA ASN A 541 18.75 19.69 11.25
C ASN A 541 17.23 19.95 11.42
N LEU A 542 16.38 18.99 11.04
CA LEU A 542 14.94 18.99 11.30
C LEU A 542 14.57 17.93 12.33
N ASP A 543 13.44 18.07 13.03
CA ASP A 543 12.95 17.02 13.93
C ASP A 543 12.18 15.93 13.17
N VAL A 544 12.92 15.08 12.46
CA VAL A 544 12.36 13.96 11.67
C VAL A 544 11.53 13.00 12.52
N ASN A 545 11.81 12.85 13.82
CA ASN A 545 10.94 12.07 14.71
C ASN A 545 9.54 12.68 14.77
N ALA A 546 9.43 13.98 15.06
CA ALA A 546 8.13 14.67 15.12
C ALA A 546 7.40 14.71 13.77
N LEU A 547 8.12 14.81 12.65
CA LEU A 547 7.53 14.79 11.31
C LEU A 547 6.95 13.41 10.94
N MET A 548 7.66 12.33 11.28
CA MET A 548 7.33 10.98 10.82
C MET A 548 6.48 10.15 11.79
N ASP A 549 6.42 10.51 13.09
CA ASP A 549 5.65 9.75 14.09
C ASP A 549 4.19 9.48 13.67
N PRO A 550 3.41 10.44 13.14
CA PRO A 550 2.05 10.18 12.66
C PRO A 550 2.00 9.23 11.45
N TRP A 551 3.01 9.24 10.60
CA TRP A 551 3.07 8.38 9.41
C TRP A 551 3.42 6.93 9.73
N ILE A 552 4.22 6.72 10.78
CA ILE A 552 4.65 5.38 11.21
C ILE A 552 3.64 4.75 12.18
N ARG A 553 3.16 5.51 13.18
CA ARG A 553 2.41 4.98 14.33
C ARG A 553 0.90 5.19 14.28
N LYS A 554 0.36 5.78 13.20
CA LYS A 554 -1.10 5.86 12.96
C LYS A 554 -1.51 5.08 11.72
N ILE A 555 -2.72 4.52 11.79
CA ILE A 555 -3.36 3.77 10.70
C ILE A 555 -3.88 4.76 9.64
N GLY A 556 -3.77 4.42 8.37
CA GLY A 556 -4.30 5.23 7.28
C GLY A 556 -3.40 6.40 6.86
N TYR A 557 -3.96 7.19 5.95
CA TYR A 557 -3.37 8.39 5.36
C TYR A 557 -4.48 9.44 5.11
N PRO A 558 -4.12 10.72 4.89
CA PRO A 558 -5.10 11.77 4.63
C PRO A 558 -5.48 11.91 3.15
N VAL A 559 -6.70 12.36 2.93
CA VAL A 559 -7.09 13.12 1.73
C VAL A 559 -6.99 14.61 2.04
N VAL A 560 -6.41 15.38 1.13
CA VAL A 560 -6.34 16.84 1.17
C VAL A 560 -7.41 17.39 0.22
N THR A 561 -8.50 17.88 0.80
CA THR A 561 -9.62 18.49 0.09
C THR A 561 -9.38 19.98 -0.11
N VAL A 562 -9.62 20.46 -1.33
CA VAL A 562 -9.34 21.84 -1.76
C VAL A 562 -10.63 22.59 -2.03
N THR A 563 -10.74 23.80 -1.49
CA THR A 563 -11.76 24.80 -1.83
C THR A 563 -11.09 25.97 -2.52
N GLU A 564 -11.62 26.41 -3.67
CA GLU A 564 -11.11 27.57 -4.40
C GLU A 564 -11.85 28.86 -4.03
N GLU A 565 -11.09 29.93 -3.87
CA GLU A 565 -11.55 31.30 -3.68
C GLU A 565 -10.73 32.23 -4.58
N PRO A 566 -11.19 33.44 -4.93
CA PRO A 566 -10.41 34.35 -5.77
C PRO A 566 -9.02 34.67 -5.17
N GLY A 567 -7.96 34.35 -5.90
CA GLY A 567 -6.55 34.53 -5.50
C GLY A 567 -6.01 33.64 -4.36
N GLN A 568 -6.80 32.69 -3.83
CA GLN A 568 -6.35 31.79 -2.75
C GLN A 568 -7.06 30.43 -2.76
N ILE A 569 -6.47 29.41 -2.14
CA ILE A 569 -7.13 28.11 -1.93
C ILE A 569 -7.12 27.75 -0.45
N SER A 570 -8.21 27.19 0.04
CA SER A 570 -8.29 26.61 1.38
C SER A 570 -8.09 25.10 1.26
N VAL A 571 -7.18 24.53 2.07
CA VAL A 571 -6.87 23.10 2.09
C VAL A 571 -7.27 22.50 3.45
N ARG A 572 -7.86 21.30 3.45
CA ARG A 572 -8.21 20.56 4.66
C ARG A 572 -7.76 19.11 4.54
N GLN A 573 -7.09 18.59 5.57
CA GLN A 573 -6.76 17.17 5.68
C GLN A 573 -7.79 16.42 6.54
N THR A 574 -8.23 15.26 6.04
CA THR A 574 -9.08 14.29 6.76
C THR A 574 -8.59 12.88 6.46
N ARG A 575 -8.72 11.92 7.38
CA ARG A 575 -8.43 10.50 7.09
C ARG A 575 -9.21 10.05 5.86
N PHE A 576 -8.56 9.37 4.93
CA PHE A 576 -9.23 8.75 3.80
C PHE A 576 -9.66 7.31 4.15
N LEU A 577 -10.91 6.96 3.85
CA LEU A 577 -11.41 5.58 3.87
C LEU A 577 -12.18 5.30 2.57
N SER A 578 -11.95 4.15 1.95
CA SER A 578 -12.63 3.74 0.71
C SER A 578 -14.15 3.59 0.87
N SER A 579 -14.63 3.44 2.11
CA SER A 579 -16.03 3.32 2.47
C SER A 579 -16.77 4.65 2.66
N GLY A 580 -16.06 5.79 2.63
CA GLY A 580 -16.62 7.16 2.68
C GLY A 580 -17.19 7.63 4.03
N ASP A 581 -17.35 6.73 5.00
CA ASP A 581 -18.07 6.95 6.26
C ASP A 581 -17.12 7.17 7.46
N VAL A 582 -16.09 7.99 7.28
CA VAL A 582 -15.08 8.32 8.31
C VAL A 582 -15.75 8.99 9.51
N LYS A 583 -15.55 8.44 10.71
CA LYS A 583 -16.10 9.01 11.95
C LYS A 583 -15.16 10.04 12.59
N PRO A 584 -15.65 10.97 13.43
CA PRO A 584 -14.80 11.97 14.10
C PRO A 584 -13.62 11.36 14.89
N GLU A 585 -13.86 10.27 15.62
CA GLU A 585 -12.84 9.53 16.37
C GLU A 585 -11.82 8.81 15.47
N GLU A 586 -12.16 8.58 14.20
CA GLU A 586 -11.24 8.03 13.19
C GLU A 586 -10.39 9.12 12.51
N ASP A 587 -10.76 10.40 12.67
CA ASP A 587 -10.12 11.57 12.05
C ASP A 587 -9.45 12.51 13.08
N GLU A 588 -8.99 11.99 14.23
CA GLU A 588 -8.26 12.82 15.21
C GLU A 588 -6.83 13.17 14.76
N THR A 589 -6.22 12.32 13.93
CA THR A 589 -4.80 12.47 13.53
C THR A 589 -4.59 13.72 12.66
N VAL A 590 -3.55 14.49 12.98
CA VAL A 590 -3.01 15.54 12.11
C VAL A 590 -1.70 15.02 11.56
N TRP A 591 -1.64 14.81 10.24
CA TRP A 591 -0.42 14.42 9.54
C TRP A 591 0.40 15.67 9.22
N TRP A 592 1.73 15.54 9.27
CA TRP A 592 2.63 16.49 8.62
C TRP A 592 2.61 16.22 7.11
N ILE A 593 2.14 17.16 6.30
CA ILE A 593 1.98 16.96 4.85
C ILE A 593 2.84 17.98 4.07
N PRO A 594 3.90 17.54 3.36
CA PRO A 594 4.60 18.39 2.40
C PRO A 594 3.71 18.59 1.16
N LEU A 595 3.07 19.76 1.06
CA LEU A 595 2.01 20.05 0.08
C LEU A 595 2.44 20.03 -1.40
N GLY A 596 3.72 20.32 -1.69
CA GLY A 596 4.32 20.25 -3.02
C GLY A 596 3.48 20.89 -4.13
N ILE A 597 3.35 22.22 -4.15
CA ILE A 597 2.44 22.91 -5.07
C ILE A 597 3.17 23.46 -6.30
N LYS A 598 2.73 23.05 -7.50
CA LYS A 598 3.05 23.73 -8.78
C LYS A 598 1.93 24.71 -9.11
N SER A 599 2.22 25.93 -9.57
CA SER A 599 1.19 26.88 -10.01
C SER A 599 1.69 27.90 -11.05
N GLY A 600 0.78 28.46 -11.85
CA GLY A 600 1.03 29.47 -12.88
C GLY A 600 1.09 28.91 -14.31
N ILE A 601 1.11 29.83 -15.30
CA ILE A 601 1.11 29.52 -16.75
C ILE A 601 2.39 28.78 -17.17
N GLN A 602 3.52 29.13 -16.58
CA GLN A 602 4.73 28.29 -16.53
C GLN A 602 4.80 27.75 -15.10
N PRO A 603 4.36 26.51 -14.82
CA PRO A 603 4.15 26.06 -13.46
C PRO A 603 5.46 26.01 -12.67
N THR A 604 5.64 26.94 -11.73
CA THR A 604 6.76 26.93 -10.79
C THR A 604 6.33 26.31 -9.47
N GLU A 605 7.29 25.72 -8.77
CA GLU A 605 7.06 25.23 -7.42
C GLU A 605 6.97 26.41 -6.44
N ILE A 606 5.86 26.49 -5.71
CA ILE A 606 5.68 27.47 -4.65
C ILE A 606 6.23 26.87 -3.36
N LYS A 607 7.30 27.46 -2.83
CA LYS A 607 7.82 27.12 -1.51
C LYS A 607 6.86 27.65 -0.44
N LEU A 608 6.16 26.71 0.18
CA LEU A 608 5.28 26.92 1.32
C LEU A 608 5.71 25.99 2.46
N ASP A 609 5.35 26.35 3.68
CA ASP A 609 5.47 25.44 4.81
C ASP A 609 4.56 24.21 4.63
N SER A 610 4.89 23.12 5.31
CA SER A 610 4.08 21.91 5.29
C SER A 610 2.79 22.10 6.08
N LEU A 611 1.69 21.46 5.64
CA LEU A 611 0.45 21.48 6.40
C LEU A 611 0.64 20.67 7.68
N THR A 612 0.60 21.35 8.82
CA THR A 612 0.76 20.79 10.19
C THR A 612 -0.50 20.99 11.05
N SER A 613 -1.60 21.41 10.44
CA SER A 613 -2.91 21.64 11.03
C SER A 613 -3.98 20.88 10.24
N LYS A 614 -5.20 20.75 10.80
CA LYS A 614 -6.34 20.16 10.06
C LYS A 614 -6.72 20.94 8.79
N ALA A 615 -6.50 22.25 8.77
CA ALA A 615 -6.76 23.09 7.60
C ALA A 615 -5.88 24.35 7.60
N ASP A 616 -5.66 24.92 6.42
CA ASP A 616 -4.97 26.20 6.21
C ASP A 616 -5.45 26.88 4.91
N THR A 617 -5.14 28.17 4.72
CA THR A 617 -5.51 28.95 3.53
C THR A 617 -4.25 29.52 2.84
N LEU A 618 -3.98 29.04 1.63
CA LEU A 618 -2.79 29.30 0.85
C LEU A 618 -3.07 30.41 -0.17
N ARG A 619 -2.30 31.51 -0.10
CA ARG A 619 -2.47 32.70 -0.94
C ARG A 619 -1.46 32.74 -2.09
N GLY A 620 -1.80 33.47 -3.15
CA GLY A 620 -0.90 33.65 -4.30
C GLY A 620 -0.85 32.44 -5.24
N ILE A 621 -1.87 31.58 -5.18
CA ILE A 621 -2.07 30.47 -6.10
C ILE A 621 -2.78 31.02 -7.36
N SER A 622 -2.30 30.65 -8.55
CA SER A 622 -2.92 31.04 -9.82
C SER A 622 -4.24 30.32 -10.04
N GLU A 623 -5.28 31.09 -10.41
CA GLU A 623 -6.59 30.56 -10.80
C GLU A 623 -6.56 29.79 -12.14
N ASP A 624 -5.56 30.05 -12.98
CA ASP A 624 -5.36 29.37 -14.27
C ASP A 624 -4.97 27.91 -14.03
N PHE A 625 -3.85 27.69 -13.34
CA PHE A 625 -3.29 26.37 -13.09
C PHE A 625 -2.66 26.26 -11.70
N TYR A 626 -3.01 25.18 -10.99
CA TYR A 626 -2.25 24.65 -9.87
C TYR A 626 -2.45 23.14 -9.72
N LYS A 627 -1.46 22.45 -9.14
CA LYS A 627 -1.48 21.03 -8.76
C LYS A 627 -0.79 20.88 -7.40
N ILE A 628 -1.50 20.26 -6.45
CA ILE A 628 -0.99 19.85 -5.12
C ILE A 628 -0.43 18.42 -5.24
N ASN A 629 0.50 18.04 -4.37
CA ASN A 629 1.22 16.76 -4.43
C ASN A 629 2.00 16.60 -5.75
N LYS A 630 2.88 17.56 -6.02
CA LYS A 630 3.84 17.56 -7.13
C LYS A 630 4.51 16.18 -7.26
N ASP A 631 4.46 15.66 -8.48
CA ASP A 631 5.09 14.40 -8.88
C ASP A 631 4.64 13.20 -8.03
N GLN A 632 3.43 13.31 -7.45
CA GLN A 632 2.83 12.41 -6.47
C GLN A 632 3.84 11.92 -5.41
N SER A 633 4.69 12.83 -4.91
CA SER A 633 5.80 12.53 -4.00
C SER A 633 5.35 12.27 -2.57
N GLY A 634 4.22 12.83 -2.13
CA GLY A 634 3.65 12.63 -0.80
C GLY A 634 2.62 11.50 -0.75
N PHE A 635 2.58 10.78 0.38
CA PHE A 635 1.65 9.66 0.61
C PHE A 635 0.26 10.15 1.06
N TYR A 636 -0.40 10.95 0.23
CA TYR A 636 -1.75 11.47 0.48
C TYR A 636 -2.49 11.69 -0.84
N ARG A 637 -3.83 11.68 -0.78
CA ARG A 637 -4.69 11.94 -1.94
C ARG A 637 -5.12 13.39 -2.02
N THR A 638 -5.44 13.86 -3.22
CA THR A 638 -5.88 15.23 -3.48
C THR A 638 -7.31 15.26 -4.03
N ASN A 639 -8.23 15.91 -3.32
CA ASN A 639 -9.62 16.07 -3.72
C ASN A 639 -9.87 17.52 -4.17
N TYR A 640 -10.11 17.69 -5.47
CA TYR A 640 -10.30 19.00 -6.12
C TYR A 640 -11.78 19.26 -6.43
N PRO A 641 -12.22 20.52 -6.49
CA PRO A 641 -13.52 20.86 -7.05
C PRO A 641 -13.66 20.29 -8.48
N PRO A 642 -14.84 19.79 -8.90
CA PRO A 642 -15.02 19.17 -10.22
C PRO A 642 -14.59 20.06 -11.40
N GLU A 643 -14.76 21.38 -11.28
CA GLU A 643 -14.31 22.34 -12.29
C GLU A 643 -12.78 22.38 -12.44
N ARG A 644 -12.03 22.25 -11.33
CA ARG A 644 -10.57 22.17 -11.33
C ARG A 644 -10.09 20.86 -11.92
N LEU A 645 -10.74 19.75 -11.58
CA LEU A 645 -10.44 18.44 -12.16
C LEU A 645 -10.61 18.47 -13.70
N ALA A 646 -11.67 19.12 -14.19
CA ALA A 646 -11.89 19.33 -15.62
C ALA A 646 -10.88 20.31 -16.27
N LYS A 647 -10.40 21.34 -15.56
CA LYS A 647 -9.28 22.19 -16.01
C LYS A 647 -7.99 21.37 -16.12
N LEU A 648 -7.66 20.56 -15.11
CA LEU A 648 -6.48 19.69 -15.08
C LEU A 648 -6.49 18.67 -16.24
N GLY A 649 -7.64 18.04 -16.50
CA GLY A 649 -7.83 17.13 -17.64
C GLY A 649 -7.62 17.78 -19.03
N LYS A 650 -7.67 19.12 -19.13
CA LYS A 650 -7.35 19.89 -20.35
C LYS A 650 -5.91 20.41 -20.38
N SER A 651 -5.23 20.37 -19.23
CA SER A 651 -3.88 20.93 -19.03
C SER A 651 -2.81 19.84 -18.85
N LEU A 652 -3.02 18.65 -19.43
CA LEU A 652 -2.14 17.48 -19.28
C LEU A 652 -0.68 17.71 -19.69
N HIS A 653 -0.41 18.72 -20.52
CA HIS A 653 0.94 19.11 -20.94
C HIS A 653 1.73 19.88 -19.85
N LEU A 654 1.06 20.30 -18.77
CA LEU A 654 1.64 20.98 -17.60
C LEU A 654 1.90 20.01 -16.41
N LEU A 655 1.50 18.75 -16.56
CA LEU A 655 1.62 17.70 -15.53
C LEU A 655 2.78 16.75 -15.87
N SER A 656 3.54 16.33 -14.84
CA SER A 656 4.46 15.20 -14.97
C SER A 656 3.70 13.89 -15.17
N THR A 657 4.42 12.83 -15.53
CA THR A 657 3.83 11.49 -15.70
C THR A 657 3.25 10.99 -14.37
N GLU A 658 3.96 11.22 -13.27
CA GLU A 658 3.54 10.96 -11.90
C GLU A 658 2.30 11.77 -11.51
N ASP A 659 2.27 13.08 -11.84
CA ASP A 659 1.11 13.94 -11.58
C ASP A 659 -0.15 13.43 -12.30
N LYS A 660 -0.01 12.92 -13.53
CA LYS A 660 -1.11 12.31 -14.31
C LYS A 660 -1.61 11.02 -13.68
N ILE A 661 -0.71 10.09 -13.35
CA ILE A 661 -1.03 8.81 -12.71
C ILE A 661 -1.72 9.06 -11.37
N GLY A 662 -1.15 9.94 -10.54
CA GLY A 662 -1.72 10.35 -9.26
C GLY A 662 -3.12 10.93 -9.39
N LEU A 663 -3.36 11.82 -10.36
CA LEU A 663 -4.68 12.42 -10.59
C LEU A 663 -5.75 11.39 -10.98
N ILE A 664 -5.41 10.41 -11.83
CA ILE A 664 -6.34 9.33 -12.22
C ILE A 664 -6.58 8.36 -11.05
N GLY A 665 -5.54 8.04 -10.27
CA GLY A 665 -5.63 7.19 -9.08
C GLY A 665 -6.47 7.84 -7.97
N ASP A 666 -6.26 9.12 -7.70
CA ASP A 666 -7.03 9.91 -6.73
C ASP A 666 -8.49 10.02 -7.14
N ALA A 667 -8.77 10.43 -8.38
CA ALA A 667 -10.14 10.51 -8.89
C ALA A 667 -10.85 9.15 -8.84
N ALA A 668 -10.15 8.03 -9.07
CA ALA A 668 -10.72 6.70 -8.98
C ALA A 668 -11.03 6.29 -7.53
N ALA A 669 -10.11 6.55 -6.59
CA ALA A 669 -10.33 6.26 -5.18
C ALA A 669 -11.45 7.12 -4.56
N LEU A 670 -11.49 8.42 -4.89
CA LEU A 670 -12.53 9.35 -4.48
C LEU A 670 -13.90 8.99 -5.08
N ALA A 671 -13.94 8.47 -6.30
CA ALA A 671 -15.17 7.92 -6.88
C ALA A 671 -15.66 6.68 -6.12
N VAL A 672 -14.79 5.84 -5.53
CA VAL A 672 -15.23 4.76 -4.64
C VAL A 672 -15.77 5.32 -3.32
N SER A 673 -15.01 6.19 -2.63
CA SER A 673 -15.43 6.74 -1.32
C SER A 673 -16.70 7.60 -1.40
N GLY A 674 -16.95 8.26 -2.54
CA GLY A 674 -18.09 9.16 -2.74
C GLY A 674 -17.78 10.63 -2.45
N GLU A 675 -16.52 10.94 -2.14
CA GLU A 675 -15.99 12.30 -2.14
C GLU A 675 -15.83 12.85 -3.57
N GLY A 676 -15.64 11.95 -4.54
CA GLY A 676 -15.74 12.20 -5.98
C GLY A 676 -16.90 11.42 -6.60
N THR A 677 -17.01 11.43 -7.93
CA THR A 677 -18.11 10.75 -8.65
C THR A 677 -17.61 10.00 -9.88
N THR A 678 -18.25 8.88 -10.24
CA THR A 678 -17.87 8.09 -11.42
C THR A 678 -17.92 8.90 -12.73
N PRO A 679 -18.92 9.77 -12.99
CA PRO A 679 -18.92 10.62 -14.19
C PRO A 679 -17.72 11.58 -14.26
N ALA A 680 -17.28 12.15 -13.12
CA ALA A 680 -16.11 13.03 -13.09
C ALA A 680 -14.80 12.29 -13.40
N LEU A 681 -14.66 11.05 -12.90
CA LEU A 681 -13.55 10.16 -13.25
C LEU A 681 -13.55 9.83 -14.75
N LEU A 682 -14.69 9.46 -15.33
CA LEU A 682 -14.79 9.13 -16.76
C LEU A 682 -14.48 10.34 -17.64
N ALA A 683 -14.99 11.53 -17.29
CA ALA A 683 -14.69 12.77 -18.00
C ALA A 683 -13.21 13.21 -17.89
N LEU A 684 -12.55 12.93 -16.76
CA LEU A 684 -11.11 13.10 -16.61
C LEU A 684 -10.35 12.15 -17.56
N ILE A 685 -10.69 10.85 -17.53
CA ILE A 685 -10.04 9.81 -18.33
C ILE A 685 -10.22 10.06 -19.84
N GLU A 686 -11.37 10.59 -20.28
CA GLU A 686 -11.62 10.95 -21.68
C GLU A 686 -10.60 11.96 -22.23
N GLY A 687 -10.09 12.87 -21.38
CA GLY A 687 -9.02 13.80 -21.73
C GLY A 687 -7.68 13.14 -22.09
N PHE A 688 -7.47 11.87 -21.69
CA PHE A 688 -6.26 11.11 -21.97
C PHE A 688 -6.31 10.29 -23.27
N ALA A 689 -7.35 10.43 -24.11
CA ALA A 689 -7.47 9.69 -25.38
C ALA A 689 -6.28 9.86 -26.36
N GLN A 690 -5.42 10.86 -26.16
CA GLN A 690 -4.22 11.12 -26.97
C GLN A 690 -2.91 10.87 -26.21
N GLU A 691 -2.96 10.28 -25.00
CA GLU A 691 -1.79 9.92 -24.21
C GLU A 691 -0.97 8.81 -24.90
N ASN A 692 0.35 8.83 -24.72
CA ASN A 692 1.28 7.86 -25.31
C ASN A 692 2.20 7.22 -24.26
N ASN A 693 2.10 7.60 -22.98
CA ASN A 693 2.88 6.99 -21.91
C ASN A 693 2.23 5.69 -21.40
N TYR A 694 3.00 4.59 -21.39
CA TYR A 694 2.58 3.27 -20.89
C TYR A 694 1.99 3.30 -19.48
N LEU A 695 2.65 3.96 -18.54
CA LEU A 695 2.33 3.93 -17.11
C LEU A 695 1.04 4.73 -16.81
N VAL A 696 0.79 5.79 -17.57
CA VAL A 696 -0.51 6.50 -17.53
C VAL A 696 -1.63 5.61 -18.07
N TRP A 697 -1.42 4.93 -19.20
CA TRP A 697 -2.40 3.96 -19.73
C TRP A 697 -2.61 2.76 -18.81
N GLN A 698 -1.58 2.30 -18.10
CA GLN A 698 -1.67 1.25 -17.09
C GLN A 698 -2.59 1.69 -15.95
N GLN A 699 -2.45 2.93 -15.45
CA GLN A 699 -3.34 3.49 -14.44
C GLN A 699 -4.79 3.62 -14.96
N ILE A 700 -4.99 4.09 -16.18
CA ILE A 700 -6.32 4.15 -16.83
C ILE A 700 -6.94 2.75 -16.89
N SER A 701 -6.18 1.75 -17.35
CA SER A 701 -6.62 0.36 -17.44
C SER A 701 -7.05 -0.20 -16.08
N SER A 702 -6.24 0.02 -15.04
CA SER A 702 -6.53 -0.40 -13.67
C SER A 702 -7.79 0.26 -13.11
N SER A 703 -7.95 1.57 -13.29
CA SER A 703 -9.16 2.30 -12.86
C SER A 703 -10.42 1.79 -13.59
N LEU A 704 -10.37 1.62 -14.92
CA LEU A 704 -11.50 1.08 -15.70
C LEU A 704 -11.79 -0.39 -15.39
N ALA A 705 -10.77 -1.20 -15.09
CA ALA A 705 -10.94 -2.59 -14.65
C ALA A 705 -11.62 -2.68 -13.28
N SER A 706 -11.33 -1.74 -12.37
CA SER A 706 -12.03 -1.61 -11.09
C SER A 706 -13.52 -1.34 -11.30
N LEU A 707 -13.88 -0.31 -12.08
CA LEU A 707 -15.27 0.00 -12.44
C LEU A 707 -15.98 -1.23 -13.04
N ARG A 708 -15.39 -1.83 -14.09
CA ARG A 708 -15.96 -3.02 -14.76
C ARG A 708 -16.23 -4.14 -13.77
N THR A 709 -15.35 -4.34 -12.79
CA THR A 709 -15.47 -5.42 -11.80
C THR A 709 -16.62 -5.14 -10.84
N THR A 710 -16.68 -3.95 -10.24
CA THR A 710 -17.73 -3.54 -9.29
C THR A 710 -19.14 -3.58 -9.88
N PHE A 711 -19.31 -3.06 -11.11
CA PHE A 711 -20.62 -2.96 -11.79
C PHE A 711 -20.96 -4.17 -12.67
N SER A 712 -20.15 -5.23 -12.67
CA SER A 712 -20.25 -6.36 -13.60
C SER A 712 -21.59 -7.12 -13.59
N SER A 713 -22.34 -7.06 -12.48
CA SER A 713 -23.64 -7.70 -12.33
C SER A 713 -24.80 -6.99 -13.08
N ASN A 714 -24.61 -5.74 -13.49
CA ASN A 714 -25.59 -4.98 -14.26
C ASN A 714 -25.13 -4.94 -15.73
N GLU A 715 -25.82 -5.69 -16.58
CA GLU A 715 -25.42 -5.86 -17.99
C GLU A 715 -25.39 -4.53 -18.76
N ALA A 716 -26.32 -3.60 -18.46
CA ALA A 716 -26.37 -2.29 -19.12
C ALA A 716 -25.19 -1.40 -18.69
N ALA A 717 -24.85 -1.39 -17.40
CA ALA A 717 -23.67 -0.67 -16.89
C ALA A 717 -22.36 -1.26 -17.44
N ALA A 718 -22.25 -2.59 -17.48
CA ALA A 718 -21.11 -3.31 -18.05
C ALA A 718 -20.95 -3.02 -19.56
N ALA A 719 -22.05 -3.00 -20.32
CA ALA A 719 -22.05 -2.66 -21.73
C ALA A 719 -21.66 -1.19 -21.98
N ALA A 720 -22.16 -0.25 -21.17
CA ALA A 720 -21.80 1.17 -21.24
C ALA A 720 -20.30 1.39 -20.98
N LEU A 721 -19.76 0.77 -19.92
CA LEU A 721 -18.32 0.80 -19.62
C LEU A 721 -17.47 0.15 -20.72
N LYS A 722 -17.93 -0.95 -21.32
CA LYS A 722 -17.26 -1.60 -22.46
C LYS A 722 -17.20 -0.66 -23.66
N LYS A 723 -18.31 0.02 -24.00
CA LYS A 723 -18.35 1.00 -25.10
C LYS A 723 -17.50 2.23 -24.83
N PHE A 724 -17.48 2.76 -23.60
CA PHE A 724 -16.58 3.86 -23.21
C PHE A 724 -15.11 3.45 -23.37
N LYS A 725 -14.72 2.28 -22.83
CA LYS A 725 -13.36 1.73 -22.97
C LYS A 725 -12.96 1.58 -24.45
N LEU A 726 -13.86 1.08 -25.29
CA LEU A 726 -13.62 0.92 -26.74
C LEU A 726 -13.34 2.28 -27.39
N ASN A 727 -14.24 3.25 -27.23
CA ASN A 727 -14.09 4.59 -27.80
C ASN A 727 -12.78 5.27 -27.36
N LEU A 728 -12.42 5.14 -26.08
CA LEU A 728 -11.21 5.73 -25.51
C LEU A 728 -9.93 5.12 -26.10
N VAL A 729 -9.87 3.78 -26.21
CA VAL A 729 -8.63 3.07 -26.51
C VAL A 729 -8.37 2.87 -28.00
N THR A 730 -9.42 2.83 -28.85
CA THR A 730 -9.29 2.56 -30.29
C THR A 730 -8.25 3.46 -30.98
N PRO A 731 -8.26 4.80 -30.83
CA PRO A 731 -7.28 5.65 -31.53
C PRO A 731 -5.83 5.34 -31.16
N ALA A 732 -5.56 5.00 -29.90
CA ALA A 732 -4.23 4.63 -29.43
C ALA A 732 -3.83 3.24 -29.91
N ALA A 733 -4.75 2.26 -29.87
CA ALA A 733 -4.51 0.88 -30.27
C ALA A 733 -4.29 0.72 -31.79
N GLU A 734 -5.05 1.45 -32.61
CA GLU A 734 -4.85 1.50 -34.07
C GLU A 734 -3.52 2.19 -34.43
N LYS A 735 -3.20 3.31 -33.74
CA LYS A 735 -1.95 4.06 -33.94
C LYS A 735 -0.70 3.27 -33.55
N VAL A 736 -0.76 2.51 -32.45
CA VAL A 736 0.41 1.73 -32.01
C VAL A 736 0.64 0.56 -32.97
N GLY A 737 -0.39 -0.21 -33.33
CA GLY A 737 -0.30 -1.35 -34.24
C GLY A 737 0.29 -2.62 -33.60
N TRP A 738 0.60 -3.63 -34.44
CA TRP A 738 0.99 -4.98 -33.97
C TRP A 738 2.49 -5.28 -33.98
N GLU A 739 3.28 -4.58 -34.81
CA GLU A 739 4.66 -4.95 -35.09
C GLU A 739 5.64 -4.29 -34.11
N PHE A 740 6.55 -5.10 -33.56
CA PHE A 740 7.67 -4.63 -32.75
C PHE A 740 8.86 -4.31 -33.67
N ARG A 741 9.45 -3.13 -33.52
CA ARG A 741 10.67 -2.77 -34.24
C ARG A 741 11.91 -3.16 -33.42
N SER A 742 13.02 -3.44 -34.09
CA SER A 742 14.30 -3.73 -33.42
C SER A 742 14.92 -2.52 -32.70
N ASP A 743 14.44 -1.31 -33.00
CA ASP A 743 14.83 -0.03 -32.40
C ASP A 743 13.73 0.57 -31.49
N GLU A 744 12.70 -0.21 -31.14
CA GLU A 744 11.61 0.20 -30.26
C GLU A 744 12.06 0.27 -28.79
N ASP A 745 11.67 1.31 -28.07
CA ASP A 745 11.92 1.43 -26.64
C ASP A 745 11.05 0.47 -25.81
N TYR A 746 11.52 0.13 -24.61
CA TYR A 746 10.86 -0.82 -23.72
C TYR A 746 9.41 -0.43 -23.39
N LEU A 747 9.14 0.86 -23.12
CA LEU A 747 7.83 1.33 -22.70
C LEU A 747 6.82 1.34 -23.86
N THR A 748 7.24 1.66 -25.08
CA THR A 748 6.40 1.51 -26.28
C THR A 748 6.00 0.06 -26.52
N GLY A 749 6.92 -0.90 -26.31
CA GLY A 749 6.60 -2.33 -26.38
C GLY A 749 5.58 -2.80 -25.32
N GLN A 750 5.64 -2.25 -24.11
CA GLN A 750 4.64 -2.52 -23.06
C GLN A 750 3.29 -1.83 -23.35
N LEU A 751 3.32 -0.60 -23.86
CA LEU A 751 2.12 0.14 -24.30
C LEU A 751 1.37 -0.62 -25.39
N ARG A 752 2.08 -1.09 -26.43
CA ARG A 752 1.54 -1.90 -27.54
C ARG A 752 0.71 -3.08 -27.02
N LYS A 753 1.31 -3.90 -26.17
CA LYS A 753 0.67 -5.03 -25.51
C LYS A 753 -0.57 -4.63 -24.70
N LEU A 754 -0.45 -3.58 -23.89
CA LEU A 754 -1.54 -3.10 -23.05
C LEU A 754 -2.73 -2.61 -23.89
N LEU A 755 -2.49 -1.78 -24.90
CA LEU A 755 -3.52 -1.22 -25.77
C LEU A 755 -4.23 -2.31 -26.59
N ILE A 756 -3.48 -3.27 -27.15
CA ILE A 756 -4.05 -4.44 -27.85
C ILE A 756 -4.97 -5.23 -26.91
N ALA A 757 -4.53 -5.55 -25.69
CA ALA A 757 -5.35 -6.25 -24.71
C ALA A 757 -6.59 -5.43 -24.31
N MET A 758 -6.43 -4.13 -24.06
CA MET A 758 -7.53 -3.24 -23.69
C MET A 758 -8.59 -3.13 -24.79
N ALA A 759 -8.18 -2.93 -26.05
CA ALA A 759 -9.07 -2.81 -27.20
C ALA A 759 -9.76 -4.13 -27.54
N GLY A 760 -9.02 -5.25 -27.50
CA GLY A 760 -9.59 -6.58 -27.68
C GLY A 760 -10.64 -6.92 -26.62
N GLU A 761 -10.34 -6.69 -25.32
CA GLU A 761 -11.32 -6.85 -24.23
C GLU A 761 -12.55 -5.94 -24.40
N ALA A 762 -12.36 -4.76 -25.01
CA ALA A 762 -13.43 -3.82 -25.31
C ALA A 762 -14.27 -4.21 -26.54
N GLY A 763 -13.87 -5.24 -27.29
CA GLY A 763 -14.58 -5.77 -28.45
C GLY A 763 -14.19 -5.14 -29.78
N HIS A 764 -12.98 -4.59 -29.91
CA HIS A 764 -12.48 -4.05 -31.18
C HIS A 764 -12.33 -5.15 -32.23
N GLU A 765 -13.22 -5.18 -33.24
CA GLU A 765 -13.33 -6.27 -34.21
C GLU A 765 -12.02 -6.60 -34.93
N GLY A 766 -11.34 -5.60 -35.50
CA GLY A 766 -10.05 -5.81 -36.20
C GLY A 766 -8.95 -6.40 -35.32
N ILE A 767 -8.84 -5.97 -34.06
CA ILE A 767 -7.86 -6.48 -33.09
C ILE A 767 -8.21 -7.89 -32.64
N VAL A 768 -9.50 -8.20 -32.43
CA VAL A 768 -9.95 -9.57 -32.11
C VAL A 768 -9.71 -10.52 -33.29
N ALA A 769 -9.98 -10.09 -34.53
CA ALA A 769 -9.72 -10.87 -35.73
C ALA A 769 -8.23 -11.19 -35.92
N GLU A 770 -7.34 -10.19 -35.75
CA GLU A 770 -5.90 -10.39 -35.84
C GLU A 770 -5.33 -11.24 -34.70
N ALA A 771 -5.84 -11.08 -33.47
CA ALA A 771 -5.50 -11.96 -32.35
C ALA A 771 -5.91 -13.42 -32.63
N LYS A 772 -7.07 -13.65 -33.25
CA LYS A 772 -7.51 -15.00 -33.66
C LYS A 772 -6.64 -15.57 -34.77
N ARG A 773 -6.29 -14.78 -35.79
CA ARG A 773 -5.39 -15.19 -36.88
C ARG A 773 -4.01 -15.62 -36.37
N ARG A 774 -3.36 -14.80 -35.53
CA ARG A 774 -2.04 -15.11 -34.95
C ARG A 774 -2.10 -16.34 -34.05
N PHE A 775 -3.17 -16.48 -33.26
CA PHE A 775 -3.38 -17.67 -32.43
C PHE A 775 -3.55 -18.94 -33.26
N GLN A 776 -4.33 -18.89 -34.35
CA GLN A 776 -4.52 -20.06 -35.24
C GLN A 776 -3.21 -20.52 -35.88
N LEU A 777 -2.39 -19.59 -36.40
CA LEU A 777 -1.08 -19.90 -36.99
C LEU A 777 -0.10 -20.55 -35.99
N TRP A 778 -0.04 -20.02 -34.76
CA TRP A 778 0.75 -20.62 -33.68
C TRP A 778 0.17 -21.94 -33.19
N ALA A 779 -1.16 -22.05 -33.11
CA ALA A 779 -1.85 -23.22 -32.58
C ALA A 779 -1.73 -24.43 -33.51
N SER A 780 -1.81 -24.21 -34.83
CA SER A 780 -1.62 -25.23 -35.87
C SER A 780 -0.16 -25.60 -36.11
N GLY A 781 0.78 -24.70 -35.75
CA GLY A 781 2.20 -24.85 -36.05
C GLY A 781 2.59 -24.39 -37.47
N GLU A 782 1.67 -23.77 -38.22
CA GLU A 782 1.97 -23.15 -39.53
C GLU A 782 3.00 -22.02 -39.41
N ASP A 783 2.93 -21.24 -38.34
CA ASP A 783 3.98 -20.29 -37.94
C ASP A 783 4.11 -20.26 -36.41
N PRO A 784 5.12 -20.93 -35.82
CA PRO A 784 5.34 -20.94 -34.38
C PRO A 784 5.75 -19.55 -33.82
N ASN A 785 6.15 -18.61 -34.68
CA ASN A 785 6.55 -17.25 -34.32
C ASN A 785 5.43 -16.21 -34.54
N ALA A 786 4.23 -16.64 -34.97
CA ALA A 786 3.09 -15.75 -35.23
C ALA A 786 2.69 -14.91 -34.00
N ILE A 787 3.02 -15.37 -32.80
CA ILE A 787 2.85 -14.66 -31.53
C ILE A 787 4.22 -14.24 -30.99
N HIS A 788 4.49 -12.92 -31.01
CA HIS A 788 5.63 -12.34 -30.31
C HIS A 788 5.52 -12.60 -28.79
N SER A 789 6.64 -12.87 -28.10
CA SER A 789 6.69 -13.21 -26.66
C SER A 789 5.86 -12.28 -25.76
N ASN A 790 6.07 -10.97 -25.90
CA ASN A 790 5.32 -9.90 -25.22
C ASN A 790 3.79 -9.96 -25.42
N LEU A 791 3.30 -10.49 -26.55
CA LEU A 791 1.87 -10.55 -26.87
C LEU A 791 1.19 -11.86 -26.43
N ARG A 792 1.93 -12.88 -25.99
CA ARG A 792 1.36 -14.18 -25.56
C ARG A 792 0.20 -14.02 -24.59
N SER A 793 0.40 -13.25 -23.52
CA SER A 793 -0.63 -13.00 -22.50
C SER A 793 -1.89 -12.32 -23.07
N ALA A 794 -1.72 -11.34 -23.97
CA ALA A 794 -2.84 -10.64 -24.61
C ALA A 794 -3.59 -11.57 -25.57
N ILE A 795 -2.88 -12.22 -26.49
CA ILE A 795 -3.47 -13.08 -27.52
C ILE A 795 -4.13 -14.31 -26.90
N PHE A 796 -3.49 -14.99 -25.93
CA PHE A 796 -4.10 -16.12 -25.24
C PHE A 796 -5.35 -15.67 -24.46
N SER A 797 -5.28 -14.58 -23.68
CA SER A 797 -6.44 -14.07 -22.94
C SER A 797 -7.63 -13.71 -23.84
N LEU A 798 -7.39 -13.11 -25.01
CA LEU A 798 -8.42 -12.76 -25.98
C LEU A 798 -9.04 -14.01 -26.64
N ASN A 799 -8.21 -14.97 -27.05
CA ASN A 799 -8.70 -16.20 -27.67
C ASN A 799 -9.47 -17.10 -26.69
N ILE A 800 -9.07 -17.14 -25.41
CA ILE A 800 -9.82 -17.84 -24.37
C ILE A 800 -11.14 -17.12 -24.03
N ALA A 801 -11.18 -15.78 -24.07
CA ALA A 801 -12.39 -15.02 -23.77
C ALA A 801 -13.44 -15.01 -24.92
N GLU A 802 -12.99 -15.16 -26.17
CA GLU A 802 -13.81 -15.09 -27.39
C GLU A 802 -13.84 -16.43 -28.17
N GLY A 803 -13.33 -17.51 -27.58
CA GLY A 803 -13.26 -18.88 -28.13
C GLY A 803 -13.94 -19.89 -27.21
N ASP A 804 -13.65 -21.18 -27.40
CA ASP A 804 -14.29 -22.26 -26.67
C ASP A 804 -13.27 -23.39 -26.36
N ARG A 805 -13.73 -24.65 -26.31
CA ARG A 805 -12.94 -25.82 -25.89
C ARG A 805 -11.64 -26.03 -26.68
N ALA A 806 -11.58 -25.64 -27.95
CA ALA A 806 -10.38 -25.82 -28.79
C ALA A 806 -9.23 -24.91 -28.35
N GLU A 807 -9.49 -23.61 -28.20
CA GLU A 807 -8.53 -22.63 -27.69
C GLU A 807 -8.11 -22.97 -26.26
N PHE A 808 -9.07 -23.36 -25.43
CA PHE A 808 -8.85 -23.75 -24.02
C PHE A 808 -7.91 -24.94 -23.89
N GLU A 809 -8.17 -26.05 -24.59
CA GLU A 809 -7.27 -27.21 -24.54
C GLU A 809 -5.90 -26.90 -25.17
N ARG A 810 -5.80 -26.02 -26.17
CA ARG A 810 -4.48 -25.63 -26.72
C ARG A 810 -3.61 -24.85 -25.72
N VAL A 811 -4.18 -23.88 -25.00
CA VAL A 811 -3.45 -23.10 -23.96
C VAL A 811 -3.16 -23.96 -22.72
N LYS A 812 -4.05 -24.89 -22.38
CA LYS A 812 -3.84 -25.87 -21.30
C LYS A 812 -2.75 -26.89 -21.66
N ASN A 813 -2.66 -27.33 -22.91
CA ASN A 813 -1.56 -28.16 -23.38
C ASN A 813 -0.22 -27.38 -23.40
N GLU A 814 -0.24 -26.09 -23.77
CA GLU A 814 0.94 -25.22 -23.66
C GLU A 814 1.44 -25.17 -22.21
N PHE A 815 0.58 -24.97 -21.19
CA PHE A 815 1.00 -25.01 -19.78
C PHE A 815 1.78 -26.30 -19.41
N LEU A 816 1.39 -27.44 -19.98
CA LEU A 816 1.98 -28.75 -19.68
C LEU A 816 3.31 -28.99 -20.42
N GLN A 817 3.59 -28.23 -21.48
CA GLN A 817 4.70 -28.46 -22.41
C GLN A 817 5.72 -27.31 -22.47
N THR A 818 5.33 -26.10 -22.05
CA THR A 818 6.13 -24.88 -22.21
C THR A 818 7.46 -24.95 -21.46
N ASP A 819 8.53 -24.56 -22.14
CA ASP A 819 9.89 -24.41 -21.61
C ASP A 819 10.20 -22.97 -21.15
N SER A 820 9.30 -22.04 -21.46
CA SER A 820 9.39 -20.63 -21.11
C SER A 820 9.13 -20.42 -19.62
N VAL A 821 10.07 -19.75 -18.93
CA VAL A 821 10.04 -19.48 -17.47
C VAL A 821 8.70 -18.89 -17.00
N ASP A 822 8.16 -17.95 -17.78
CA ASP A 822 6.91 -17.23 -17.54
C ASP A 822 5.66 -17.88 -18.19
N GLY A 823 5.85 -18.92 -19.01
CA GLY A 823 4.77 -19.53 -19.80
C GLY A 823 3.62 -20.08 -18.95
N LYS A 824 3.92 -20.70 -17.80
CA LYS A 824 2.91 -21.24 -16.87
C LYS A 824 2.05 -20.16 -16.22
N GLU A 825 2.66 -19.07 -15.75
CA GLU A 825 1.93 -17.92 -15.17
C GLU A 825 1.01 -17.28 -16.24
N ILE A 826 1.50 -17.17 -17.49
CA ILE A 826 0.74 -16.66 -18.64
C ILE A 826 -0.46 -17.56 -18.97
N CYS A 827 -0.26 -18.88 -19.06
CA CYS A 827 -1.33 -19.83 -19.39
C CYS A 827 -2.41 -19.86 -18.31
N LEU A 828 -2.05 -19.96 -17.02
CA LEU A 828 -3.03 -19.89 -15.92
C LEU A 828 -3.83 -18.58 -15.96
N SER A 829 -3.14 -17.45 -16.08
CA SER A 829 -3.80 -16.13 -16.17
C SER A 829 -4.78 -16.01 -17.34
N SER A 830 -4.49 -16.70 -18.45
CA SER A 830 -5.30 -16.68 -19.67
C SER A 830 -6.49 -17.65 -19.60
N LEU A 831 -6.30 -18.88 -19.09
CA LEU A 831 -7.36 -19.89 -18.97
C LEU A 831 -8.55 -19.41 -18.14
N GLY A 832 -8.30 -18.63 -17.07
CA GLY A 832 -9.35 -18.03 -16.25
C GLY A 832 -10.22 -16.96 -16.95
N ARG A 833 -9.90 -16.58 -18.19
CA ARG A 833 -10.71 -15.64 -18.98
C ARG A 833 -11.89 -16.28 -19.71
N THR A 834 -12.04 -17.60 -19.66
CA THR A 834 -13.13 -18.31 -20.36
C THR A 834 -14.50 -17.86 -19.84
N ARG A 835 -15.46 -17.74 -20.76
CA ARG A 835 -16.86 -17.40 -20.45
C ARG A 835 -17.77 -18.63 -20.42
N ASN A 836 -17.29 -19.79 -20.85
CA ASN A 836 -18.05 -21.04 -20.88
C ASN A 836 -18.09 -21.66 -19.46
N PRO A 837 -19.26 -21.82 -18.81
CA PRO A 837 -19.36 -22.37 -17.46
C PRO A 837 -18.77 -23.78 -17.30
N GLU A 838 -18.83 -24.63 -18.33
CA GLU A 838 -18.21 -25.98 -18.30
C GLU A 838 -16.69 -25.88 -18.21
N LEU A 839 -16.09 -24.97 -18.99
CA LEU A 839 -14.64 -24.76 -19.01
C LEU A 839 -14.16 -24.07 -17.72
N ILE A 840 -15.00 -23.26 -17.06
CA ILE A 840 -14.71 -22.73 -15.73
C ILE A 840 -14.57 -23.88 -14.71
N GLN A 841 -15.48 -24.86 -14.71
CA GLN A 841 -15.38 -26.02 -13.81
C GLN A 841 -14.14 -26.87 -14.16
N GLN A 842 -13.91 -27.14 -15.45
CA GLN A 842 -12.71 -27.85 -15.89
C GLN A 842 -11.40 -27.12 -15.50
N TYR A 843 -11.42 -25.78 -15.46
CA TYR A 843 -10.29 -24.98 -15.02
C TYR A 843 -10.08 -25.03 -13.51
N LEU A 844 -11.16 -25.02 -12.71
CA LEU A 844 -11.09 -25.22 -11.26
C LEU A 844 -10.46 -26.59 -10.93
N ASP A 845 -10.96 -27.67 -11.53
CA ASP A 845 -10.38 -29.01 -11.37
C ASP A 845 -8.90 -29.06 -11.78
N PHE A 846 -8.51 -28.28 -12.79
CA PHE A 846 -7.12 -28.18 -13.21
C PHE A 846 -6.24 -27.43 -12.21
N ILE A 847 -6.69 -26.29 -11.65
CA ILE A 847 -5.98 -25.54 -10.60
C ILE A 847 -5.71 -26.42 -9.37
N PHE A 848 -6.68 -27.25 -8.99
CA PHE A 848 -6.57 -28.12 -7.81
C PHE A 848 -5.94 -29.51 -8.11
N SER A 849 -5.59 -29.79 -9.37
CA SER A 849 -4.91 -31.03 -9.77
C SER A 849 -3.44 -31.08 -9.33
N ASP A 850 -2.82 -32.26 -9.38
CA ASP A 850 -1.38 -32.49 -9.17
C ASP A 850 -0.47 -31.75 -10.18
N LYS A 851 -1.03 -31.30 -11.31
CA LYS A 851 -0.29 -30.65 -12.41
C LYS A 851 0.06 -29.19 -12.15
N VAL A 852 -0.68 -28.50 -11.28
CA VAL A 852 -0.43 -27.11 -10.90
C VAL A 852 0.27 -27.08 -9.55
N SER A 853 1.47 -26.50 -9.48
CA SER A 853 2.21 -26.41 -8.22
C SER A 853 1.46 -25.54 -7.21
N ILE A 854 1.53 -25.88 -5.93
CA ILE A 854 0.82 -25.15 -4.86
C ILE A 854 1.10 -23.65 -4.89
N GLN A 855 2.37 -23.28 -5.11
CA GLN A 855 2.84 -21.90 -5.27
C GLN A 855 2.18 -21.14 -6.44
N ASP A 856 1.65 -21.81 -7.46
CA ASP A 856 1.04 -21.19 -8.66
C ASP A 856 -0.50 -21.09 -8.58
N MET A 857 -1.14 -21.79 -7.64
CA MET A 857 -2.61 -21.85 -7.53
C MET A 857 -3.25 -20.47 -7.36
N HIS A 858 -2.56 -19.54 -6.68
CA HIS A 858 -3.02 -18.17 -6.49
C HIS A 858 -3.14 -17.37 -7.79
N THR A 859 -2.33 -17.69 -8.83
CA THR A 859 -2.46 -17.10 -10.17
C THR A 859 -3.79 -17.51 -10.82
N GLY A 860 -4.17 -18.78 -10.66
CA GLY A 860 -5.47 -19.29 -11.10
C GLY A 860 -6.63 -18.63 -10.36
N ALA A 861 -6.55 -18.55 -9.03
CA ALA A 861 -7.54 -17.86 -8.20
C ALA A 861 -7.72 -16.38 -8.62
N ALA A 862 -6.62 -15.64 -8.78
CA ALA A 862 -6.65 -14.23 -9.22
C ALA A 862 -7.32 -14.06 -10.60
N SER A 863 -7.06 -14.97 -11.54
CA SER A 863 -7.67 -14.94 -12.88
C SER A 863 -9.18 -15.15 -12.86
N LEU A 864 -9.67 -16.04 -11.99
CA LEU A 864 -11.10 -16.27 -11.74
C LEU A 864 -11.74 -15.13 -10.95
N ALA A 865 -11.03 -14.54 -9.99
CA ALA A 865 -11.49 -13.41 -9.19
C ALA A 865 -11.79 -12.16 -10.04
N VAL A 866 -11.18 -11.99 -11.21
CA VAL A 866 -11.51 -10.90 -12.15
C VAL A 866 -12.53 -11.31 -13.23
N ASN A 867 -12.94 -12.58 -13.28
CA ASN A 867 -13.98 -13.08 -14.18
C ASN A 867 -15.37 -12.94 -13.52
N PRO A 868 -16.37 -12.27 -14.14
CA PRO A 868 -17.68 -12.03 -13.54
C PRO A 868 -18.41 -13.33 -13.15
N ILE A 869 -18.28 -14.40 -13.94
CA ILE A 869 -18.87 -15.71 -13.65
C ILE A 869 -17.90 -16.55 -12.79
N GLY A 870 -16.62 -16.52 -13.15
CA GLY A 870 -15.57 -17.33 -12.52
C GLY A 870 -15.40 -17.09 -11.01
N ARG A 871 -15.57 -15.86 -10.52
CA ARG A 871 -15.44 -15.54 -9.08
C ARG A 871 -16.45 -16.30 -8.21
N TYR A 872 -17.70 -16.40 -8.67
CA TYR A 872 -18.76 -17.10 -7.94
C TYR A 872 -18.57 -18.61 -8.03
N ALA A 873 -18.14 -19.13 -9.20
CA ALA A 873 -17.79 -20.53 -9.36
C ALA A 873 -16.63 -20.95 -8.44
N LEU A 874 -15.58 -20.12 -8.33
CA LEU A 874 -14.47 -20.33 -7.40
C LEU A 874 -14.94 -20.37 -5.94
N TRP A 875 -15.78 -19.42 -5.52
CA TRP A 875 -16.29 -19.42 -4.15
C TRP A 875 -17.14 -20.65 -3.83
N GLN A 876 -18.04 -21.06 -4.73
CA GLN A 876 -18.81 -22.30 -4.54
C GLN A 876 -17.90 -23.53 -4.52
N TYR A 877 -16.88 -23.60 -5.38
CA TYR A 877 -15.91 -24.69 -5.39
C TYR A 877 -15.15 -24.80 -4.06
N ILE A 878 -14.72 -23.67 -3.50
CA ILE A 878 -14.07 -23.62 -2.17
C ILE A 878 -15.02 -24.16 -1.10
N LYS A 879 -16.29 -23.74 -1.09
CA LYS A 879 -17.28 -24.23 -0.13
C LYS A 879 -17.55 -25.72 -0.25
N THR A 880 -17.72 -26.24 -1.47
CA THR A 880 -18.01 -27.66 -1.73
C THR A 880 -16.81 -28.57 -1.44
N ASN A 881 -15.59 -28.12 -1.72
CA ASN A 881 -14.37 -28.95 -1.66
C ASN A 881 -13.44 -28.56 -0.50
N PHE A 882 -13.93 -27.82 0.50
CA PHE A 882 -13.10 -27.13 1.49
C PHE A 882 -12.04 -28.01 2.16
N THR A 883 -12.38 -29.24 2.56
CA THR A 883 -11.44 -30.17 3.20
C THR A 883 -10.21 -30.44 2.31
N ALA A 884 -10.41 -30.64 1.00
CA ALA A 884 -9.33 -30.89 0.05
C ALA A 884 -8.55 -29.60 -0.30
N VAL A 885 -9.27 -28.48 -0.46
CA VAL A 885 -8.68 -27.15 -0.72
C VAL A 885 -7.78 -26.74 0.45
N SER A 886 -8.30 -26.83 1.68
CA SER A 886 -7.60 -26.46 2.91
C SER A 886 -6.39 -27.36 3.15
N ALA A 887 -6.56 -28.69 3.10
CA ALA A 887 -5.46 -29.64 3.31
C ALA A 887 -4.32 -29.49 2.29
N ARG A 888 -4.60 -29.01 1.07
CA ARG A 888 -3.57 -28.71 0.08
C ARG A 888 -2.87 -27.38 0.38
N LEU A 889 -3.63 -26.32 0.68
CA LEU A 889 -3.07 -24.98 0.89
C LEU A 889 -2.36 -24.83 2.25
N SER A 890 -2.81 -25.52 3.29
CA SER A 890 -2.23 -25.48 4.64
C SER A 890 -0.82 -26.09 4.75
N ALA A 891 -0.25 -26.59 3.66
CA ALA A 891 1.17 -26.94 3.60
C ALA A 891 2.09 -25.70 3.73
N ASN A 892 1.59 -24.50 3.41
CA ASN A 892 2.31 -23.25 3.61
C ASN A 892 1.33 -22.07 3.82
N ASN A 893 1.38 -21.42 4.99
CA ASN A 893 0.44 -20.37 5.38
C ASN A 893 0.46 -19.15 4.43
N ILE A 894 1.64 -18.70 4.01
CA ILE A 894 1.81 -17.57 3.07
C ILE A 894 1.12 -17.85 1.73
N VAL A 895 1.18 -19.10 1.23
CA VAL A 895 0.50 -19.48 -0.01
C VAL A 895 -1.02 -19.60 0.18
N TYR A 896 -1.48 -20.09 1.34
CA TYR A 896 -2.91 -20.15 1.67
C TYR A 896 -3.52 -18.74 1.74
N ASP A 897 -2.92 -17.85 2.53
CA ASP A 897 -3.33 -16.45 2.66
C ASP A 897 -3.36 -15.72 1.31
N ARG A 898 -2.29 -15.84 0.51
CA ARG A 898 -2.23 -15.27 -0.84
C ARG A 898 -3.33 -15.80 -1.74
N PHE A 899 -3.66 -17.10 -1.67
CA PHE A 899 -4.76 -17.69 -2.42
C PHE A 899 -6.11 -17.09 -2.02
N VAL A 900 -6.40 -16.98 -0.71
CA VAL A 900 -7.66 -16.43 -0.20
C VAL A 900 -7.80 -14.95 -0.56
N ARG A 901 -6.77 -14.13 -0.32
CA ARG A 901 -6.75 -12.69 -0.65
C ARG A 901 -6.97 -12.44 -2.14
N LEU A 902 -6.26 -13.16 -3.01
CA LEU A 902 -6.36 -12.93 -4.45
C LEU A 902 -7.62 -13.55 -5.08
N GLY A 903 -8.13 -14.66 -4.52
CA GLY A 903 -9.33 -15.34 -5.01
C GLY A 903 -10.65 -14.66 -4.66
N LEU A 904 -10.76 -14.01 -3.48
CA LEU A 904 -12.05 -13.54 -2.96
C LEU A 904 -12.20 -11.99 -2.90
N SER A 905 -11.17 -11.21 -3.20
CA SER A 905 -11.16 -9.73 -3.00
C SER A 905 -12.00 -8.89 -3.95
N LYS A 906 -12.78 -9.51 -4.85
CA LYS A 906 -13.40 -8.82 -5.99
C LYS A 906 -14.92 -8.94 -6.05
N PHE A 907 -15.58 -9.20 -4.92
CA PHE A 907 -17.04 -9.08 -4.85
C PHE A 907 -17.48 -7.63 -4.56
N SER A 908 -18.74 -7.32 -4.91
CA SER A 908 -19.42 -6.04 -4.70
C SER A 908 -20.84 -6.25 -4.16
N ASP A 909 -21.01 -7.26 -3.30
CA ASP A 909 -22.29 -7.68 -2.72
C ASP A 909 -22.12 -7.98 -1.22
N VAL A 910 -22.95 -7.33 -0.40
CA VAL A 910 -22.95 -7.47 1.07
C VAL A 910 -23.28 -8.90 1.49
N ALA A 911 -24.23 -9.55 0.81
CA ALA A 911 -24.66 -10.92 1.16
C ALA A 911 -23.54 -11.94 0.93
N ILE A 912 -22.63 -11.69 -0.02
CA ILE A 912 -21.44 -12.53 -0.23
C ILE A 912 -20.39 -12.29 0.86
N ALA A 913 -20.22 -11.06 1.35
CA ALA A 913 -19.35 -10.81 2.51
C ALA A 913 -19.87 -11.52 3.77
N ASP A 914 -21.19 -11.51 3.98
CA ASP A 914 -21.83 -12.23 5.10
C ASP A 914 -21.72 -13.76 4.95
N ASP A 915 -21.89 -14.30 3.73
CA ASP A 915 -21.72 -15.74 3.42
C ASP A 915 -20.26 -16.21 3.57
N ILE A 916 -19.27 -15.39 3.21
CA ILE A 916 -17.84 -15.66 3.48
C ILE A 916 -17.56 -15.66 4.98
N ALA A 917 -17.97 -14.62 5.71
CA ALA A 917 -17.75 -14.53 7.15
C ALA A 917 -18.38 -15.71 7.89
N LYS A 918 -19.64 -16.04 7.59
CA LYS A 918 -20.36 -17.18 8.15
C LYS A 918 -19.71 -18.51 7.77
N PHE A 919 -19.23 -18.67 6.53
CA PHE A 919 -18.58 -19.90 6.13
C PHE A 919 -17.31 -20.18 6.94
N PHE A 920 -16.57 -19.15 7.36
CA PHE A 920 -15.32 -19.31 8.12
C PHE A 920 -15.49 -19.24 9.65
N GLU A 921 -16.70 -19.01 10.17
CA GLU A 921 -16.97 -18.76 11.61
C GLU A 921 -16.56 -19.91 12.55
N ASP A 922 -16.54 -21.14 12.05
CA ASP A 922 -16.25 -22.38 12.78
C ASP A 922 -14.96 -23.09 12.33
N LYS A 923 -14.11 -22.40 11.55
CA LYS A 923 -12.91 -22.97 10.91
C LYS A 923 -11.62 -22.36 11.44
N ASP A 924 -10.55 -23.15 11.37
CA ASP A 924 -9.20 -22.59 11.56
C ASP A 924 -8.89 -21.62 10.41
N THR A 925 -8.64 -20.38 10.80
CA THR A 925 -8.31 -19.26 9.91
C THR A 925 -6.99 -18.62 10.30
N GLY A 926 -6.20 -19.20 11.22
CA GLY A 926 -4.98 -18.58 11.75
C GLY A 926 -3.92 -18.22 10.69
N ALA A 927 -3.95 -18.88 9.53
CA ALA A 927 -3.11 -18.52 8.39
C ALA A 927 -3.55 -17.22 7.65
N PHE A 928 -4.84 -16.84 7.69
CA PHE A 928 -5.43 -15.78 6.85
C PHE A 928 -6.54 -14.95 7.51
N GLU A 929 -6.62 -14.93 8.85
CA GLU A 929 -7.66 -14.24 9.63
C GLU A 929 -7.74 -12.74 9.28
N ARG A 930 -6.60 -12.03 9.30
CA ARG A 930 -6.51 -10.62 8.89
C ARG A 930 -7.01 -10.40 7.46
N THR A 931 -6.72 -11.34 6.56
CA THR A 931 -7.22 -11.30 5.17
C THR A 931 -8.75 -11.39 5.12
N LEU A 932 -9.43 -12.16 5.97
CA LEU A 932 -10.91 -12.18 6.00
C LEU A 932 -11.51 -10.81 6.38
N VAL A 933 -10.88 -10.09 7.32
CA VAL A 933 -11.30 -8.73 7.70
C VAL A 933 -11.11 -7.75 6.53
N ILE A 934 -9.94 -7.79 5.88
CA ILE A 934 -9.62 -7.00 4.68
C ILE A 934 -10.60 -7.28 3.53
N LEU A 935 -10.98 -8.54 3.34
CA LEU A 935 -11.97 -8.95 2.34
C LEU A 935 -13.36 -8.39 2.66
N SER A 936 -13.83 -8.50 3.90
CA SER A 936 -15.12 -7.95 4.34
C SER A 936 -15.21 -6.43 4.10
N ASP A 937 -14.20 -5.67 4.54
CA ASP A 937 -14.10 -4.23 4.31
C ASP A 937 -14.14 -3.88 2.82
N SER A 938 -13.32 -4.55 2.01
CA SER A 938 -13.22 -4.31 0.56
C SER A 938 -14.54 -4.59 -0.17
N ILE A 939 -15.18 -5.71 0.12
CA ILE A 939 -16.44 -6.11 -0.53
C ILE A 939 -17.57 -5.16 -0.13
N ARG A 940 -17.65 -4.74 1.13
CA ARG A 940 -18.66 -3.79 1.60
C ARG A 940 -18.46 -2.39 1.03
N ALA A 941 -17.22 -1.91 0.91
CA ALA A 941 -16.92 -0.65 0.22
C ALA A 941 -17.36 -0.70 -1.25
N ASN A 942 -17.02 -1.78 -1.97
CA ASN A 942 -17.46 -1.98 -3.36
C ASN A 942 -18.99 -2.07 -3.49
N ALA A 943 -19.68 -2.72 -2.54
CA ALA A 943 -21.13 -2.84 -2.56
C ALA A 943 -21.84 -1.50 -2.37
N ARG A 944 -21.39 -0.69 -1.40
CA ARG A 944 -21.90 0.70 -1.20
C ARG A 944 -21.62 1.59 -2.40
N TYR A 945 -20.42 1.49 -2.98
CA TYR A 945 -20.06 2.22 -4.19
C TYR A 945 -20.99 1.85 -5.35
N LYS A 946 -21.23 0.55 -5.55
CA LYS A 946 -22.18 0.05 -6.56
C LYS A 946 -23.58 0.62 -6.34
N GLU A 947 -24.13 0.48 -5.13
CA GLU A 947 -25.48 0.97 -4.77
C GLU A 947 -25.65 2.47 -5.05
N ARG A 948 -24.62 3.28 -4.76
CA ARG A 948 -24.64 4.73 -4.91
C ARG A 948 -24.47 5.21 -6.36
N ASP A 949 -23.56 4.61 -7.11
CA ASP A 949 -23.14 5.13 -8.43
C ASP A 949 -23.70 4.36 -9.64
N GLU A 950 -24.31 3.17 -9.48
CA GLU A 950 -24.78 2.36 -10.63
C GLU A 950 -25.82 3.13 -11.49
N GLN A 951 -26.77 3.82 -10.85
CA GLN A 951 -27.74 4.66 -11.56
C GLN A 951 -27.09 5.87 -12.23
N LEU A 952 -26.09 6.51 -11.59
CA LEU A 952 -25.35 7.64 -12.18
C LEU A 952 -24.54 7.21 -13.40
N LEU A 953 -23.97 6.00 -13.36
CA LEU A 953 -23.25 5.39 -14.48
C LEU A 953 -24.18 5.07 -15.66
N LEU A 954 -25.40 4.59 -15.40
CA LEU A 954 -26.41 4.36 -16.44
C LEU A 954 -26.87 5.67 -17.11
N GLU A 955 -27.17 6.70 -16.30
CA GLU A 955 -27.56 8.03 -16.82
C GLU A 955 -26.44 8.70 -17.62
N CYS A 956 -25.19 8.59 -17.14
CA CYS A 956 -24.01 9.05 -17.86
C CYS A 956 -23.78 8.23 -19.14
N GLY A 957 -24.00 6.91 -19.10
CA GLY A 957 -23.94 6.03 -20.26
C GLY A 957 -24.93 6.42 -21.37
N CYS A 958 -26.14 6.82 -21.01
CA CYS A 958 -27.12 7.40 -21.94
C CYS A 958 -26.66 8.73 -22.58
N ALA A 959 -25.93 9.57 -21.85
CA ALA A 959 -25.35 10.81 -22.40
C ALA A 959 -24.12 10.54 -23.29
N LEU A 960 -23.23 9.64 -22.86
CA LEU A 960 -22.03 9.22 -23.62
C LEU A 960 -22.40 8.48 -24.91
N THR A 961 -23.50 7.72 -24.92
CA THR A 961 -24.01 7.08 -26.15
C THR A 961 -24.62 8.07 -27.13
N ALA A 962 -25.25 9.15 -26.65
CA ALA A 962 -25.74 10.23 -27.50
C ALA A 962 -24.60 11.05 -28.13
N PHE A 963 -23.55 11.38 -27.36
CA PHE A 963 -22.38 12.11 -27.86
C PHE A 963 -21.59 11.35 -28.94
N ALA A 964 -21.50 10.02 -28.83
CA ALA A 964 -20.77 9.19 -29.79
C ALA A 964 -21.43 9.08 -31.20
N SER A 965 -22.56 9.76 -31.45
CA SER A 965 -23.39 9.57 -32.64
C SER A 965 -23.42 10.76 -33.62
N SER A 966 -22.73 11.87 -33.33
CA SER A 966 -22.68 13.02 -34.25
C SER A 966 -21.44 13.91 -34.11
N VAL A 967 -20.66 14.01 -35.18
CA VAL A 967 -19.65 15.07 -35.38
C VAL A 967 -19.99 15.79 -36.69
N PRO A 968 -20.39 17.07 -36.59
CA PRO A 968 -19.54 18.15 -37.08
C PRO A 968 -19.26 19.20 -35.97
N PRO A 969 -18.26 20.09 -36.12
CA PRO A 969 -17.80 20.92 -35.01
C PRO A 969 -18.86 21.95 -34.58
N PRO A 970 -19.18 22.07 -33.27
CA PRO A 970 -20.16 23.03 -32.82
C PRO A 970 -19.55 24.44 -32.81
N LYS A 971 -20.13 25.33 -33.63
CA LYS A 971 -20.25 26.73 -33.21
C LYS A 971 -21.11 26.74 -31.95
N HIS A 972 -20.73 27.52 -30.94
CA HIS A 972 -21.37 27.57 -29.62
C HIS A 972 -22.91 27.48 -29.66
N PRO A 973 -23.47 26.55 -28.87
CA PRO A 973 -24.40 26.97 -27.83
C PRO A 973 -24.05 26.37 -26.47
N SER A 974 -24.22 27.17 -25.42
CA SER A 974 -24.12 26.75 -24.03
C SER A 974 -25.31 25.86 -23.64
N LEU A 975 -25.05 24.61 -23.24
CA LEU A 975 -26.06 23.69 -22.69
C LEU A 975 -25.80 23.46 -21.20
N THR A 976 -26.60 24.11 -20.36
CA THR A 976 -26.65 23.91 -18.90
C THR A 976 -27.74 22.92 -18.53
N TYR A 977 -27.37 21.75 -17.98
CA TYR A 977 -28.33 20.83 -17.38
C TYR A 977 -28.69 21.26 -15.96
N HIS A 978 -29.96 21.65 -15.74
CA HIS A 978 -30.52 21.82 -14.40
C HIS A 978 -31.75 20.91 -14.24
N ARG A 979 -31.65 19.96 -13.30
CA ARG A 979 -32.64 18.90 -13.04
C ARG A 979 -33.63 19.30 -11.93
N TYR A 980 -34.00 20.57 -11.91
CA TYR A 980 -34.90 21.21 -10.94
C TYR A 980 -35.50 22.47 -11.59
N ASP A 981 -36.71 22.87 -11.22
CA ASP A 981 -37.34 24.09 -11.72
C ASP A 981 -36.78 25.35 -11.03
N TYR A 982 -36.43 25.25 -9.74
CA TYR A 982 -35.92 26.36 -8.95
C TYR A 982 -34.80 25.92 -8.00
N LEU A 983 -33.80 26.80 -7.81
CA LEU A 983 -32.76 26.68 -6.78
C LEU A 983 -32.92 27.83 -5.78
N PHE A 984 -33.22 27.53 -4.51
CA PHE A 984 -33.28 28.54 -3.47
C PHE A 984 -32.15 28.36 -2.46
N LYS A 985 -31.50 29.48 -2.13
CA LYS A 985 -30.47 29.58 -1.09
C LYS A 985 -31.13 30.11 0.18
N LEU A 986 -31.17 29.29 1.23
CA LEU A 986 -31.71 29.64 2.54
C LEU A 986 -30.57 29.79 3.56
N LEU A 987 -30.72 30.73 4.49
CA LEU A 987 -29.77 30.96 5.58
C LEU A 987 -30.51 30.86 6.92
N LEU A 988 -29.96 30.10 7.87
CA LEU A 988 -30.41 30.06 9.26
C LEU A 988 -29.50 30.96 10.10
N ILE A 989 -30.07 31.98 10.73
CA ILE A 989 -29.36 32.91 11.63
C ILE A 989 -30.07 33.00 12.99
N GLY A 990 -29.36 33.48 14.01
CA GLY A 990 -29.83 33.51 15.39
C GLY A 990 -28.73 33.11 16.37
N ASP A 991 -28.97 33.29 17.66
CA ASP A 991 -27.96 33.13 18.71
C ASP A 991 -27.45 31.68 18.86
N SER A 992 -26.36 31.52 19.62
CA SER A 992 -25.82 30.20 19.93
C SER A 992 -26.80 29.44 20.83
N GLY A 993 -27.07 28.16 20.54
CA GLY A 993 -27.93 27.31 21.36
C GLY A 993 -29.45 27.37 21.06
N VAL A 994 -29.91 28.27 20.18
CA VAL A 994 -31.35 28.34 19.78
C VAL A 994 -31.81 27.15 18.92
N GLY A 995 -30.92 26.22 18.55
CA GLY A 995 -31.25 24.96 17.89
C GLY A 995 -31.37 24.99 16.37
N LYS A 996 -30.74 25.96 15.69
CA LYS A 996 -30.71 26.09 14.22
C LYS A 996 -30.24 24.81 13.53
N SER A 997 -29.13 24.25 13.98
CA SER A 997 -28.55 22.99 13.46
C SER A 997 -29.48 21.80 13.69
N CYS A 998 -30.20 21.76 14.81
CA CYS A 998 -31.19 20.73 15.08
C CYS A 998 -32.41 20.85 14.15
N LEU A 999 -32.83 22.08 13.80
CA LEU A 999 -33.86 22.31 12.77
C LEU A 999 -33.36 21.88 11.38
N LEU A 1000 -32.08 22.14 11.05
CA LEU A 1000 -31.47 21.72 9.79
C LEU A 1000 -31.41 20.19 9.69
N LEU A 1001 -30.88 19.50 10.69
CA LEU A 1001 -30.78 18.03 10.74
C LEU A 1001 -32.16 17.36 10.74
N ARG A 1002 -33.12 17.91 11.50
CA ARG A 1002 -34.51 17.42 11.49
C ARG A 1002 -35.16 17.60 10.12
N PHE A 1003 -34.90 18.71 9.42
CA PHE A 1003 -35.48 18.93 8.09
C PHE A 1003 -34.76 18.16 6.98
N ALA A 1004 -33.44 18.00 7.05
CA ALA A 1004 -32.64 17.37 5.98
C ALA A 1004 -32.64 15.84 6.09
N ASP A 1005 -32.47 15.31 7.31
CA ASP A 1005 -32.14 13.89 7.56
C ASP A 1005 -33.15 13.20 8.50
N ASP A 1006 -34.19 13.89 8.98
CA ASP A 1006 -35.13 13.47 10.05
C ASP A 1006 -34.47 12.97 11.35
N THR A 1007 -33.34 13.60 11.73
CA THR A 1007 -32.59 13.24 12.95
C THR A 1007 -32.64 14.33 14.02
N TYR A 1008 -32.46 13.92 15.28
CA TYR A 1008 -32.33 14.80 16.44
C TYR A 1008 -31.42 14.15 17.50
N THR A 1009 -30.58 14.95 18.16
CA THR A 1009 -29.68 14.51 19.25
C THR A 1009 -29.85 15.40 20.47
N GLU A 1010 -29.83 14.82 21.68
CA GLU A 1010 -29.88 15.57 22.95
C GLU A 1010 -28.50 16.09 23.40
N SER A 1011 -27.41 15.54 22.87
CA SER A 1011 -26.05 16.04 23.09
C SER A 1011 -25.52 16.70 21.82
N TYR A 1012 -25.51 18.03 21.78
CA TYR A 1012 -25.05 18.81 20.63
C TYR A 1012 -23.81 19.64 20.96
N ILE A 1013 -22.81 19.63 20.08
CA ILE A 1013 -21.59 20.45 20.16
C ILE A 1013 -21.83 21.71 19.33
N SER A 1014 -21.48 22.89 19.85
CA SER A 1014 -21.73 24.16 19.15
C SER A 1014 -21.10 24.20 17.76
N THR A 1015 -21.88 24.65 16.76
CA THR A 1015 -21.46 24.80 15.36
C THR A 1015 -20.24 25.71 15.25
N ILE A 1016 -19.15 25.21 14.68
CA ILE A 1016 -17.92 25.98 14.40
C ILE A 1016 -17.95 26.37 12.92
N GLY A 1017 -18.11 27.65 12.62
CA GLY A 1017 -18.19 28.16 11.25
C GLY A 1017 -19.61 28.12 10.66
N VAL A 1018 -19.78 27.42 9.54
CA VAL A 1018 -21.06 27.30 8.81
C VAL A 1018 -21.21 25.86 8.31
N ASP A 1019 -22.39 25.27 8.50
CA ASP A 1019 -22.77 23.94 7.99
C ASP A 1019 -23.71 24.07 6.78
N PHE A 1020 -23.74 23.06 5.91
CA PHE A 1020 -24.42 23.12 4.62
C PHE A 1020 -25.12 21.80 4.26
N LYS A 1021 -26.43 21.89 3.98
CA LYS A 1021 -27.23 20.77 3.49
C LYS A 1021 -28.01 21.14 2.23
N ILE A 1022 -28.33 20.13 1.44
CA ILE A 1022 -29.21 20.24 0.27
C ILE A 1022 -30.38 19.28 0.45
N ARG A 1023 -31.62 19.78 0.35
CA ARG A 1023 -32.83 18.94 0.25
C ARG A 1023 -33.64 19.38 -0.97
N THR A 1024 -34.08 18.43 -1.77
CA THR A 1024 -35.00 18.67 -2.88
C THR A 1024 -36.43 18.40 -2.41
N ILE A 1025 -37.36 19.29 -2.72
CA ILE A 1025 -38.78 19.20 -2.36
C ILE A 1025 -39.65 19.40 -3.60
N GLU A 1026 -40.87 18.89 -3.58
CA GLU A 1026 -41.91 19.29 -4.54
C GLU A 1026 -42.80 20.37 -3.93
N LEU A 1027 -43.09 21.41 -4.71
CA LEU A 1027 -43.90 22.54 -4.28
C LEU A 1027 -44.79 23.00 -5.43
N ASP A 1028 -46.10 22.76 -5.31
CA ASP A 1028 -47.14 23.02 -6.31
C ASP A 1028 -46.73 22.57 -7.74
N GLY A 1029 -46.40 21.28 -7.89
CA GLY A 1029 -46.03 20.66 -9.16
C GLY A 1029 -44.67 21.10 -9.75
N LYS A 1030 -43.79 21.66 -8.92
CA LYS A 1030 -42.45 22.12 -9.30
C LYS A 1030 -41.39 21.56 -8.37
N THR A 1031 -40.28 21.09 -8.94
CA THR A 1031 -39.15 20.54 -8.19
C THR A 1031 -38.23 21.69 -7.74
N VAL A 1032 -38.17 21.93 -6.43
CA VAL A 1032 -37.37 23.00 -5.82
C VAL A 1032 -36.18 22.40 -5.07
N LYS A 1033 -34.98 22.80 -5.44
CA LYS A 1033 -33.75 22.44 -4.73
C LYS A 1033 -33.42 23.49 -3.68
N LEU A 1034 -33.47 23.14 -2.40
CA LEU A 1034 -33.09 24.02 -1.29
C LEU A 1034 -31.62 23.79 -0.92
N GLN A 1035 -30.84 24.86 -0.94
CA GLN A 1035 -29.48 24.96 -0.41
C GLN A 1035 -29.55 25.69 0.93
N ILE A 1036 -29.39 24.99 2.05
CA ILE A 1036 -29.61 25.54 3.39
C ILE A 1036 -28.27 25.64 4.11
N TRP A 1037 -27.95 26.85 4.56
CA TRP A 1037 -26.73 27.20 5.27
C TRP A 1037 -27.07 27.47 6.74
N ASP A 1038 -26.49 26.73 7.67
CA ASP A 1038 -26.61 26.97 9.12
C ASP A 1038 -25.37 27.66 9.67
N THR A 1039 -25.56 28.72 10.45
CA THR A 1039 -24.46 29.63 10.84
C THR A 1039 -24.16 29.57 12.34
N ALA A 1040 -22.88 29.62 12.69
CA ALA A 1040 -22.46 29.74 14.09
C ALA A 1040 -23.07 30.98 14.75
N GLY A 1041 -23.80 30.77 15.86
CA GLY A 1041 -24.51 31.83 16.58
C GLY A 1041 -23.65 32.63 17.56
N GLN A 1042 -22.32 32.52 17.51
CA GLN A 1042 -21.42 33.27 18.38
C GLN A 1042 -21.08 34.64 17.79
N GLU A 1043 -21.24 35.67 18.62
CA GLU A 1043 -20.93 37.08 18.36
C GLU A 1043 -19.51 37.31 17.83
N ARG A 1044 -18.54 36.47 18.23
CA ARG A 1044 -17.13 36.53 17.78
C ARG A 1044 -16.89 36.14 16.31
N PHE A 1045 -17.86 35.53 15.62
CA PHE A 1045 -17.70 35.08 14.22
C PHE A 1045 -18.57 35.84 13.20
N ARG A 1046 -19.29 36.90 13.60
CA ARG A 1046 -20.23 37.64 12.73
C ARG A 1046 -19.61 38.19 11.43
N THR A 1047 -18.30 38.47 11.41
CA THR A 1047 -17.57 38.85 10.18
C THR A 1047 -17.62 37.77 9.11
N ILE A 1048 -17.57 36.49 9.50
CA ILE A 1048 -17.66 35.34 8.59
C ILE A 1048 -19.09 35.20 8.06
N THR A 1049 -20.10 35.37 8.91
CA THR A 1049 -21.52 35.29 8.52
C THR A 1049 -21.89 36.30 7.44
N SER A 1050 -21.27 37.49 7.44
CA SER A 1050 -21.57 38.60 6.50
C SER A 1050 -21.50 38.19 5.01
N SER A 1051 -20.63 37.25 4.63
CA SER A 1051 -20.49 36.80 3.23
C SER A 1051 -21.65 35.92 2.76
N TYR A 1052 -22.32 35.20 3.67
CA TYR A 1052 -23.36 34.23 3.34
C TYR A 1052 -24.71 34.88 3.03
N TYR A 1053 -24.98 36.09 3.54
CA TYR A 1053 -26.17 36.88 3.21
C TYR A 1053 -26.27 37.22 1.72
N ARG A 1054 -25.14 37.33 1.01
CA ARG A 1054 -25.12 37.67 -0.42
C ARG A 1054 -25.74 36.55 -1.26
N GLY A 1055 -26.75 36.89 -2.06
CA GLY A 1055 -27.49 35.92 -2.87
C GLY A 1055 -28.36 34.94 -2.08
N ALA A 1056 -28.59 35.19 -0.78
CA ALA A 1056 -29.62 34.46 -0.04
C ALA A 1056 -31.00 34.81 -0.61
N HIS A 1057 -31.78 33.79 -0.94
CA HIS A 1057 -33.12 33.95 -1.49
C HIS A 1057 -34.15 34.17 -0.39
N GLY A 1058 -33.95 33.52 0.76
CA GLY A 1058 -34.66 33.76 2.01
C GLY A 1058 -33.82 33.44 3.25
N ILE A 1059 -34.21 33.98 4.40
CA ILE A 1059 -33.49 33.89 5.67
C ILE A 1059 -34.48 33.59 6.80
N CYS A 1060 -34.20 32.55 7.57
CA CYS A 1060 -34.94 32.20 8.77
C CYS A 1060 -34.18 32.72 9.99
N VAL A 1061 -34.81 33.60 10.76
CA VAL A 1061 -34.26 34.13 12.02
C VAL A 1061 -34.83 33.29 13.15
N VAL A 1062 -33.97 32.55 13.84
CA VAL A 1062 -34.35 31.57 14.85
C VAL A 1062 -34.03 32.12 16.24
N TYR A 1063 -35.00 32.08 17.15
CA TYR A 1063 -34.81 32.32 18.58
C TYR A 1063 -35.34 31.12 19.38
N ASP A 1064 -35.07 31.08 20.68
CA ASP A 1064 -35.53 30.03 21.59
C ASP A 1064 -36.69 30.56 22.45
N VAL A 1065 -37.85 29.88 22.45
CA VAL A 1065 -39.03 30.32 23.22
C VAL A 1065 -38.81 30.28 24.75
N THR A 1066 -37.75 29.60 25.20
CA THR A 1066 -37.32 29.51 26.60
C THR A 1066 -36.23 30.54 26.97
N ASP A 1067 -35.79 31.38 26.03
CA ASP A 1067 -34.76 32.41 26.23
C ASP A 1067 -35.19 33.77 25.65
N MET A 1068 -35.55 34.68 26.56
CA MET A 1068 -35.98 36.05 26.24
C MET A 1068 -34.85 36.91 25.65
N ASP A 1069 -33.58 36.65 25.99
CA ASP A 1069 -32.45 37.40 25.43
C ASP A 1069 -32.24 37.03 23.96
N SER A 1070 -32.39 35.74 23.62
CA SER A 1070 -32.38 35.30 22.21
C SER A 1070 -33.46 35.96 21.36
N PHE A 1071 -34.64 36.23 21.93
CA PHE A 1071 -35.72 36.97 21.27
C PHE A 1071 -35.42 38.47 21.17
N ASN A 1072 -34.90 39.10 22.23
CA ASN A 1072 -34.47 40.50 22.20
C ASN A 1072 -33.41 40.77 21.11
N ASN A 1073 -32.49 39.81 20.90
CA ASN A 1073 -31.43 39.90 19.90
C ASN A 1073 -31.92 39.75 18.44
N VAL A 1074 -33.15 39.30 18.19
CA VAL A 1074 -33.75 39.21 16.83
C VAL A 1074 -33.70 40.56 16.11
N LYS A 1075 -33.90 41.68 16.82
CA LYS A 1075 -33.78 43.03 16.23
C LYS A 1075 -32.40 43.31 15.64
N GLN A 1076 -31.34 42.77 16.26
CA GLN A 1076 -29.97 42.93 15.78
C GLN A 1076 -29.70 42.04 14.57
N TRP A 1077 -30.20 40.80 14.57
CA TRP A 1077 -30.12 39.91 13.40
C TRP A 1077 -30.86 40.47 12.19
N LEU A 1078 -32.01 41.13 12.39
CA LEU A 1078 -32.73 41.85 11.33
C LEU A 1078 -31.92 43.02 10.76
N GLN A 1079 -31.25 43.80 11.60
CA GLN A 1079 -30.34 44.88 11.15
C GLN A 1079 -29.15 44.34 10.34
N GLU A 1080 -28.64 43.14 10.66
CA GLU A 1080 -27.59 42.50 9.86
C GLU A 1080 -28.11 42.01 8.50
N ILE A 1081 -29.35 41.48 8.45
CA ILE A 1081 -30.02 41.17 7.18
C ILE A 1081 -30.12 42.44 6.31
N ASP A 1082 -30.63 43.53 6.87
CA ASP A 1082 -30.82 44.80 6.13
C ASP A 1082 -29.51 45.45 5.68
N ARG A 1083 -28.37 45.07 6.30
CA ARG A 1083 -27.03 45.57 5.98
C ARG A 1083 -26.28 44.73 4.94
N TYR A 1084 -26.51 43.41 4.89
CA TYR A 1084 -25.67 42.49 4.11
C TYR A 1084 -26.44 41.62 3.09
N ALA A 1085 -27.76 41.47 3.22
CA ALA A 1085 -28.56 40.68 2.29
C ALA A 1085 -28.90 41.46 1.01
N THR A 1086 -29.34 40.73 -0.01
CA THR A 1086 -29.84 41.32 -1.26
C THR A 1086 -31.24 41.91 -1.03
N GLU A 1087 -31.52 43.07 -1.65
CA GLU A 1087 -32.80 43.76 -1.51
C GLU A 1087 -33.99 42.85 -1.86
N GLY A 1088 -35.03 42.88 -1.03
CA GLY A 1088 -36.22 42.04 -1.21
C GLY A 1088 -36.10 40.59 -0.73
N VAL A 1089 -35.03 40.19 -0.02
CA VAL A 1089 -34.89 38.85 0.59
C VAL A 1089 -36.10 38.47 1.45
N ASN A 1090 -36.61 37.24 1.31
CA ASN A 1090 -37.72 36.76 2.14
C ASN A 1090 -37.22 36.49 3.57
N LYS A 1091 -37.96 36.94 4.59
CA LYS A 1091 -37.62 36.78 6.01
C LYS A 1091 -38.72 35.95 6.71
N LEU A 1092 -38.34 35.02 7.58
CA LEU A 1092 -39.26 34.25 8.43
C LEU A 1092 -38.73 34.28 9.86
N LEU A 1093 -39.60 34.61 10.83
CA LEU A 1093 -39.28 34.47 12.25
C LEU A 1093 -39.67 33.06 12.73
N VAL A 1094 -38.76 32.40 13.45
CA VAL A 1094 -38.94 31.03 13.95
C VAL A 1094 -38.65 30.99 15.44
N GLY A 1095 -39.67 30.70 16.26
CA GLY A 1095 -39.50 30.40 17.68
C GLY A 1095 -39.29 28.90 17.87
N ASN A 1096 -38.09 28.45 18.20
CA ASN A 1096 -37.77 27.03 18.36
C ASN A 1096 -37.88 26.57 19.82
N LYS A 1097 -37.95 25.25 20.02
CA LYS A 1097 -38.15 24.55 21.31
C LYS A 1097 -39.56 24.70 21.89
N SER A 1098 -40.58 24.80 21.02
CA SER A 1098 -42.00 24.83 21.42
C SER A 1098 -42.50 23.55 22.11
N ASP A 1099 -41.65 22.55 22.31
CA ASP A 1099 -41.90 21.37 23.17
C ASP A 1099 -41.65 21.64 24.66
N MET A 1100 -41.08 22.79 25.02
CA MET A 1100 -40.72 23.15 26.40
C MET A 1100 -41.69 24.18 27.02
N GLU A 1101 -43.00 23.94 26.94
CA GLU A 1101 -44.04 24.87 27.41
C GLU A 1101 -43.84 25.31 28.87
N ASP A 1102 -43.46 24.38 29.77
CA ASP A 1102 -43.16 24.65 31.20
C ASP A 1102 -41.99 25.63 31.44
N LYS A 1103 -41.20 25.93 30.40
CA LYS A 1103 -40.05 26.84 30.43
C LYS A 1103 -40.20 28.01 29.47
N LYS A 1104 -41.37 28.18 28.85
CA LYS A 1104 -41.63 29.24 27.89
C LYS A 1104 -41.61 30.60 28.60
N VAL A 1105 -40.81 31.53 28.08
CA VAL A 1105 -40.71 32.91 28.58
C VAL A 1105 -41.03 33.95 27.50
N VAL A 1106 -41.09 33.51 26.24
CA VAL A 1106 -41.54 34.32 25.11
C VAL A 1106 -42.93 33.83 24.70
N GLU A 1107 -43.96 34.61 25.03
CA GLU A 1107 -45.35 34.30 24.65
C GLU A 1107 -45.56 34.37 23.13
N TYR A 1108 -46.37 33.44 22.61
CA TYR A 1108 -46.67 33.37 21.17
C TYR A 1108 -47.24 34.69 20.65
N THR A 1109 -48.13 35.34 21.42
CA THR A 1109 -48.74 36.63 21.08
C THR A 1109 -47.70 37.75 20.96
N VAL A 1110 -46.71 37.80 21.85
CA VAL A 1110 -45.65 38.82 21.83
C VAL A 1110 -44.75 38.66 20.61
N ALA A 1111 -44.33 37.42 20.30
CA ALA A 1111 -43.54 37.14 19.11
C ALA A 1111 -44.33 37.36 17.81
N LYS A 1112 -45.63 37.05 17.81
CA LYS A 1112 -46.55 37.26 16.69
C LYS A 1112 -46.80 38.75 16.43
N GLU A 1113 -47.12 39.54 17.45
CA GLU A 1113 -47.26 41.01 17.34
C GLU A 1113 -45.96 41.66 16.84
N PHE A 1114 -44.80 41.19 17.32
CA PHE A 1114 -43.51 41.66 16.83
C PHE A 1114 -43.28 41.34 15.34
N ALA A 1115 -43.55 40.11 14.90
CA ALA A 1115 -43.44 39.73 13.49
C ALA A 1115 -44.42 40.47 12.59
N ASP A 1116 -45.67 40.66 13.04
CA ASP A 1116 -46.71 41.39 12.33
C ASP A 1116 -46.36 42.88 12.20
N SER A 1117 -45.74 43.49 13.22
CA SER A 1117 -45.23 44.87 13.16
C SER A 1117 -44.12 45.07 12.10
N LEU A 1118 -43.47 43.98 11.69
CA LEU A 1118 -42.42 43.95 10.67
C LEU A 1118 -42.90 43.42 9.31
N GLY A 1119 -44.15 42.95 9.21
CA GLY A 1119 -44.71 42.34 8.00
C GLY A 1119 -44.06 41.01 7.60
N ILE A 1120 -43.43 40.29 8.53
CA ILE A 1120 -42.80 38.99 8.28
C ILE A 1120 -43.64 37.84 8.87
N PRO A 1121 -43.66 36.64 8.26
CA PRO A 1121 -44.36 35.51 8.86
C PRO A 1121 -43.65 35.02 10.13
N PHE A 1122 -44.40 34.33 10.98
CA PHE A 1122 -43.94 33.75 12.23
C PHE A 1122 -44.50 32.34 12.40
N LEU A 1123 -43.65 31.42 12.87
CA LEU A 1123 -43.99 30.06 13.25
C LEU A 1123 -43.23 29.67 14.52
N GLU A 1124 -43.90 28.99 15.46
CA GLU A 1124 -43.21 28.23 16.50
C GLU A 1124 -42.94 26.80 16.01
N THR A 1125 -41.78 26.24 16.37
CA THR A 1125 -41.27 24.94 15.91
C THR A 1125 -40.62 24.16 17.05
N SER A 1126 -40.54 22.83 16.90
CA SER A 1126 -39.71 21.99 17.73
C SER A 1126 -38.91 21.01 16.89
N ALA A 1127 -37.58 21.15 16.90
CA ALA A 1127 -36.68 20.15 16.35
C ALA A 1127 -36.79 18.78 17.06
N LYS A 1128 -37.20 18.76 18.34
CA LYS A 1128 -37.35 17.53 19.13
C LYS A 1128 -38.54 16.71 18.66
N SER A 1129 -39.74 17.31 18.62
CA SER A 1129 -40.99 16.65 18.23
C SER A 1129 -41.33 16.75 16.73
N ALA A 1130 -40.44 17.35 15.93
CA ALA A 1130 -40.62 17.69 14.52
C ALA A 1130 -41.78 18.69 14.22
N SER A 1131 -42.42 19.23 15.26
CA SER A 1131 -43.56 20.16 15.13
C SER A 1131 -43.19 21.39 14.28
N ASN A 1132 -43.99 21.65 13.25
CA ASN A 1132 -43.89 22.77 12.30
C ASN A 1132 -42.55 22.93 11.55
N VAL A 1133 -41.57 22.02 11.72
CA VAL A 1133 -40.23 22.16 11.11
C VAL A 1133 -40.33 22.16 9.59
N GLU A 1134 -41.01 21.17 9.01
CA GLU A 1134 -41.21 21.10 7.55
C GLU A 1134 -42.08 22.27 7.05
N GLN A 1135 -43.09 22.68 7.82
CA GLN A 1135 -43.93 23.84 7.49
C GLN A 1135 -43.12 25.14 7.40
N ALA A 1136 -42.11 25.35 8.25
CA ALA A 1136 -41.26 26.54 8.21
C ALA A 1136 -40.47 26.65 6.90
N PHE A 1137 -39.77 25.58 6.50
CA PHE A 1137 -39.01 25.55 5.26
C PHE A 1137 -39.91 25.59 4.01
N LEU A 1138 -41.06 24.91 4.02
CA LEU A 1138 -42.04 24.98 2.92
C LEU A 1138 -42.69 26.36 2.78
N THR A 1139 -42.97 27.04 3.90
CA THR A 1139 -43.52 28.42 3.89
C THR A 1139 -42.50 29.38 3.28
N MET A 1140 -41.24 29.31 3.69
CA MET A 1140 -40.16 30.10 3.11
C MET A 1140 -39.99 29.82 1.60
N ALA A 1141 -39.96 28.55 1.19
CA ALA A 1141 -39.85 28.17 -0.22
C ALA A 1141 -41.03 28.69 -1.06
N ARG A 1142 -42.26 28.66 -0.54
CA ARG A 1142 -43.45 29.17 -1.22
C ARG A 1142 -43.39 30.68 -1.43
N GLN A 1143 -43.02 31.45 -0.41
CA GLN A 1143 -42.90 32.90 -0.55
C GLN A 1143 -41.79 33.34 -1.52
N ILE A 1144 -40.67 32.61 -1.57
CA ILE A 1144 -39.61 32.86 -2.55
C ILE A 1144 -40.13 32.58 -3.97
N LYS A 1145 -40.87 31.47 -4.16
CA LYS A 1145 -41.48 31.10 -5.44
C LYS A 1145 -42.51 32.14 -5.92
N GLU A 1146 -43.38 32.61 -5.04
CA GLU A 1146 -44.38 33.65 -5.32
C GLU A 1146 -43.73 34.99 -5.72
N ARG A 1147 -42.66 35.40 -5.02
CA ARG A 1147 -41.85 36.59 -5.37
C ARG A 1147 -41.16 36.42 -6.74
N MET A 1148 -40.62 35.24 -7.03
CA MET A 1148 -39.99 34.98 -8.34
C MET A 1148 -41.00 34.92 -9.49
N GLY A 1149 -42.22 34.43 -9.25
CA GLY A 1149 -43.30 34.39 -10.24
C GLY A 1149 -43.92 35.75 -10.57
N THR A 1150 -43.81 36.73 -9.66
CA THR A 1150 -44.31 38.11 -9.89
C THR A 1150 -43.29 39.00 -10.60
N ALA A 1151 -41.98 38.74 -10.43
CA ALA A 1151 -40.91 39.49 -11.10
C ALA A 1151 -40.90 39.34 -12.64
N THR A 1152 -41.48 38.27 -13.20
CA THR A 1152 -41.50 37.97 -14.64
C THR A 1152 -42.56 38.72 -15.46
N VAL A 1153 -43.43 39.53 -14.84
CA VAL A 1153 -44.56 40.18 -15.54
C VAL A 1153 -44.33 41.67 -15.88
N ASN A 1154 -43.45 42.39 -15.17
CA ASN A 1154 -43.25 43.84 -15.37
C ASN A 1154 -41.77 44.25 -15.43
N ASN A 1155 -41.15 44.17 -16.62
CA ASN A 1155 -40.29 45.23 -17.18
C ASN A 1155 -39.68 44.83 -18.55
N LYS A 1156 -40.13 45.46 -19.63
CA LYS A 1156 -39.38 45.59 -20.89
C LYS A 1156 -38.98 47.05 -21.08
N PRO A 1157 -37.70 47.43 -20.91
CA PRO A 1157 -37.22 48.71 -21.39
C PRO A 1157 -37.02 48.62 -22.91
N THR A 1158 -37.90 49.28 -23.67
CA THR A 1158 -37.83 49.33 -25.13
C THR A 1158 -36.72 50.28 -25.58
N VAL A 1159 -35.56 49.75 -25.98
CA VAL A 1159 -34.51 50.55 -26.64
C VAL A 1159 -34.74 50.53 -28.15
N GLN A 1160 -35.11 51.67 -28.73
CA GLN A 1160 -35.15 51.84 -30.18
C GLN A 1160 -33.73 52.04 -30.72
N VAL A 1161 -33.34 51.20 -31.70
CA VAL A 1161 -32.07 51.34 -32.41
C VAL A 1161 -32.25 52.32 -33.58
N GLY A 1162 -31.62 53.49 -33.49
CA GLY A 1162 -31.57 54.46 -34.59
C GLY A 1162 -30.63 54.00 -35.71
N GLN A 1163 -30.90 54.42 -36.95
CA GLN A 1163 -30.03 54.12 -38.10
C GLN A 1163 -28.66 54.79 -37.93
N GLY A 1164 -27.59 54.01 -38.16
CA GLY A 1164 -26.22 54.50 -38.01
C GLY A 1164 -25.81 55.46 -39.12
N GLN A 1165 -25.25 56.61 -38.73
CA GLN A 1165 -24.39 57.41 -39.59
C GLN A 1165 -22.92 57.00 -39.36
N GLY A 1166 -22.20 56.69 -40.44
CA GLY A 1166 -20.77 56.44 -40.38
C GLY A 1166 -19.97 57.74 -40.40
N VAL A 1167 -18.95 57.84 -39.55
CA VAL A 1167 -17.93 58.92 -39.61
C VAL A 1167 -16.53 58.30 -39.60
N GLN A 1168 -15.65 59.00 -40.32
CA GLN A 1168 -14.37 58.59 -40.87
C GLN A 1168 -13.26 58.21 -39.87
N SER A 1169 -12.27 57.52 -40.44
CA SER A 1169 -10.93 57.26 -39.91
C SER A 1169 -10.20 58.48 -39.36
N GLY A 1170 -9.59 58.34 -38.18
CA GLY A 1170 -8.59 59.24 -37.62
C GLY A 1170 -7.55 58.45 -36.81
N SER A 1171 -6.26 58.71 -37.03
CA SER A 1171 -5.12 57.97 -36.47
C SER A 1171 -4.55 58.61 -35.19
N ALA A 1172 -4.12 57.80 -34.20
CA ALA A 1172 -2.83 57.88 -33.47
C ALA A 1172 -2.90 57.40 -32.00
N GLY A 1173 -1.86 56.66 -31.56
CA GLY A 1173 -1.58 56.30 -30.15
C GLY A 1173 -2.53 55.26 -29.52
N GLY A 1174 -2.17 54.47 -28.51
CA GLY A 1174 -0.94 54.36 -27.72
C GLY A 1174 -1.28 53.59 -26.42
N CYS A 1175 -0.34 52.83 -25.84
CA CYS A 1175 -0.59 51.90 -24.72
C CYS A 1175 -1.35 52.49 -23.51
N CYS A 1176 -2.21 51.68 -22.90
CA CYS A 1176 -2.01 51.08 -21.58
C CYS A 1176 -2.80 49.77 -21.48
#